data_AF-A0A0C3ECQ6-F1
#
_entry.id   AF-A0A0C3ECQ6-F1
#
_cell.length_a   1.000
_cell.length_b   1.000
_cell.length_c   1.000
_cell.angle_alpha   90.00
_cell.angle_beta   90.00
_cell.angle_gamma   90.00
#
_symmetry.space_group_name_H-M   'P 1'
#
loop_
_entity.id
_entity.type
_entity.pdbx_description
1 polymer ?
#
loop_
_entity_poly.entity_id
_entity_poly.type
_entity_poly.pdbx_seq_one_letter_code
_entity_poly.pdbx_strand_id
1 'polypeptide(L)'
;MRRRPLRFSKCGALIDLERIHELFQGSEDAHGHVQNEAPFWVYPLAYSRKMGNVKSSSVMSNFHLRLNQIDLDIRPPVDEDAVYTDDEDDDMQIIRGAPVLRPLGSQIYNSLSHCVHNEAKFHAVQLGLVMSAFAGSSAATASGRHHWQRRLRFCDGGLPHVRFNQKISGPGQPQALRFENTYTLDVFRMKPQHQNGSMIYEHIMCPLLKSWSHPSVLEPIQDAMVIFCPDIIPDLFKYASYPITALINLFWKKFNGRLRAGSVIDPCTVEFVSMLECTLNYAHTGNTAVLCKKLMDCSWFSLGLLEDGFPALSDAFIALGALSMEQLVVCGDNWPVESRTCRPLTSSRRSQQLMYGKAHYKAYEACFTIRLAIDNIPQDRYSSIQDMPFRLSCYAAEIALKVYFNDVKDLVNSTIQLLLKPVLSGDDRLAKRTAIVDHTPATFELTSSYLGRQPVTFFADLILKQCDGPQATRKPPFIKGGDFLPVARVAVHEICSFASHARPPSVHTNKFVLDAITTACEALKINHVPWSCGPRSTTIIHDVWLNLGAKAQPPSTLFRQHSNSSIAIQTSQAMQASDPRADWSALNVQLISFHTVLHKVNLPVEWNVSHIHGNGVPEYIVKAYQDVQSSYNANNPLHHLALIASIICAGLIPDIFPSSDKETPHMPSLFADHLHSLDWVSRNRKGASEAGPFITMVSSFIINMYDVDSRISLRTKSQLDLKAWFNKHTAKGITLLLLCRLGLATAATRSAFRSAKWKTDVMPLSESLISQKYAEVVRLLRSGGRYGSFDAVCFLAGFPAVIILAKKNYVSPRALPSHLNSRLSSQPPLTSTHPSIVSVNEQDDDSTISPISLLNSSKGLVHFK
;
A
#
# COMPACT_ATOMS: atom_id res chain seq x y z
N MET A 1 51.08 -29.23 23.09
CA MET A 1 50.54 -30.26 22.16
C MET A 1 50.38 -31.58 22.91
N ARG A 2 49.17 -31.93 23.38
CA ARG A 2 48.88 -33.26 23.92
C ARG A 2 48.42 -34.18 22.78
N ARG A 3 49.04 -35.36 22.63
CA ARG A 3 48.63 -36.39 21.67
C ARG A 3 47.16 -36.75 21.93
N ARG A 4 46.29 -36.53 20.93
CA ARG A 4 44.87 -36.94 21.00
C ARG A 4 44.79 -38.47 21.11
N PRO A 5 43.99 -39.04 22.03
CA PRO A 5 43.74 -40.47 22.05
C PRO A 5 43.09 -40.90 20.73
N LEU A 6 43.72 -41.82 20.00
CA LEU A 6 43.29 -42.33 18.68
C LEU A 6 41.88 -42.96 18.66
N ARG A 7 41.29 -43.27 19.82
CA ARG A 7 40.00 -43.98 19.92
C ARG A 7 38.76 -43.07 19.95
N PHE A 8 38.87 -41.83 20.41
CA PHE A 8 37.72 -40.91 20.50
C PHE A 8 37.54 -40.03 19.26
N SER A 9 38.46 -40.07 18.30
CA SER A 9 38.46 -39.21 17.12
C SER A 9 37.38 -39.53 16.07
N LYS A 10 36.41 -40.39 16.41
CA LYS A 10 35.43 -40.92 15.44
C LYS A 10 33.97 -40.68 15.81
N CYS A 11 33.62 -40.52 17.09
CA CYS A 11 32.21 -40.31 17.47
C CYS A 11 31.75 -38.89 17.07
N GLY A 12 30.51 -38.78 16.63
CA GLY A 12 29.85 -37.50 16.38
C GLY A 12 29.11 -37.00 17.61
N ALA A 13 28.94 -35.69 17.75
CA ALA A 13 28.08 -35.14 18.79
C ALA A 13 27.28 -33.92 18.31
N LEU A 14 26.05 -33.79 18.80
CA LEU A 14 25.16 -32.63 18.64
C LEU A 14 24.69 -32.15 20.02
N ILE A 15 24.15 -30.93 20.10
CA ILE A 15 23.42 -30.48 21.28
C ILE A 15 22.00 -31.01 21.26
N ASP A 16 21.52 -31.45 22.41
CA ASP A 16 20.10 -31.62 22.72
C ASP A 16 19.47 -30.23 22.94
N LEU A 17 18.65 -29.82 21.97
CA LEU A 17 17.97 -28.54 21.96
C LEU A 17 16.80 -28.49 22.96
N GLU A 18 16.35 -29.63 23.50
CA GLU A 18 15.34 -29.65 24.58
C GLU A 18 15.98 -29.31 25.93
N ARG A 19 17.26 -29.67 26.12
CA ARG A 19 18.02 -29.44 27.36
C ARG A 19 18.90 -28.20 27.35
N ILE A 20 19.01 -27.49 26.22
CA ILE A 20 19.92 -26.34 26.08
C ILE A 20 19.64 -25.21 27.07
N HIS A 21 18.41 -25.05 27.51
CA HIS A 21 18.02 -24.03 28.48
C HIS A 21 18.78 -24.20 29.82
N GLU A 22 19.15 -25.43 30.19
CA GLU A 22 19.93 -25.75 31.39
C GLU A 22 21.33 -25.07 31.37
N LEU A 23 21.90 -24.80 30.18
CA LEU A 23 23.21 -24.13 30.04
C LEU A 23 23.15 -22.60 30.18
N PHE A 24 21.95 -22.02 30.09
CA PHE A 24 21.72 -20.57 30.11
C PHE A 24 20.72 -20.16 31.21
N GLN A 25 20.44 -21.10 32.11
CA GLN A 25 19.49 -20.95 33.19
C GLN A 25 20.00 -19.92 34.21
N GLY A 26 19.19 -18.90 34.50
CA GLY A 26 19.49 -17.90 35.51
C GLY A 26 19.23 -18.36 36.94
N SER A 27 19.43 -17.46 37.89
CA SER A 27 18.94 -17.66 39.25
C SER A 27 17.41 -17.76 39.27
N GLU A 28 16.89 -18.71 40.04
CA GLU A 28 15.47 -18.81 40.35
C GLU A 28 14.99 -17.53 41.04
N ASP A 29 13.90 -16.93 40.54
CA ASP A 29 13.31 -15.75 41.16
C ASP A 29 12.60 -16.10 42.48
N ALA A 30 12.16 -15.09 43.23
CA ALA A 30 11.46 -15.29 44.50
C ALA A 30 10.13 -16.08 44.37
N HIS A 31 9.69 -16.39 43.16
CA HIS A 31 8.46 -17.11 42.85
C HIS A 31 8.72 -18.50 42.26
N GLY A 32 9.97 -18.95 42.20
CA GLY A 32 10.32 -20.26 41.67
C GLY A 32 10.38 -20.30 40.14
N HIS A 33 10.29 -19.15 39.45
CA HIS A 33 10.46 -19.11 38.00
C HIS A 33 11.94 -18.97 37.68
N VAL A 34 12.42 -19.84 36.81
CA VAL A 34 13.77 -19.73 36.29
C VAL A 34 13.73 -19.12 34.90
N GLN A 35 14.12 -17.86 34.81
CA GLN A 35 14.29 -17.18 33.53
C GLN A 35 15.70 -17.44 33.00
N ASN A 36 15.83 -17.61 31.69
CA ASN A 36 17.14 -17.65 31.07
C ASN A 36 17.82 -16.29 31.22
N GLU A 37 19.05 -16.27 31.72
CA GLU A 37 19.84 -15.05 31.89
C GLU A 37 20.14 -14.37 30.55
N ALA A 38 20.18 -15.15 29.47
CA ALA A 38 20.46 -14.66 28.14
C ALA A 38 19.61 -15.35 27.07
N PRO A 39 19.18 -14.61 26.03
CA PRO A 39 18.53 -15.22 24.89
C PRO A 39 19.53 -16.08 24.11
N PHE A 40 19.08 -17.26 23.70
CA PHE A 40 19.80 -18.13 22.78
C PHE A 40 18.92 -18.46 21.57
N TRP A 41 19.57 -18.81 20.46
CA TRP A 41 18.96 -19.23 19.22
C TRP A 41 19.43 -20.64 18.89
N VAL A 42 18.45 -21.50 18.62
CA VAL A 42 18.68 -22.90 18.24
C VAL A 42 18.68 -23.05 16.72
N TYR A 43 19.51 -23.96 16.23
CA TYR A 43 19.68 -24.26 14.82
C TYR A 43 19.61 -25.78 14.62
N PRO A 44 18.39 -26.34 14.48
CA PRO A 44 18.22 -27.78 14.28
C PRO A 44 18.93 -28.27 13.02
N LEU A 45 19.67 -29.36 13.12
CA LEU A 45 20.37 -29.93 11.98
C LEU A 45 19.63 -31.16 11.45
N ALA A 46 19.70 -31.32 10.12
CA ALA A 46 19.15 -32.45 9.40
C ALA A 46 17.69 -32.77 9.79
N TYR A 47 16.85 -31.74 9.92
CA TYR A 47 15.42 -31.88 10.24
C TYR A 47 15.10 -32.52 11.60
N SER A 48 16.09 -32.69 12.47
CA SER A 48 15.90 -33.44 13.72
C SER A 48 15.03 -32.75 14.77
N ARG A 49 14.70 -31.45 14.60
CA ARG A 49 14.00 -30.54 15.54
C ARG A 49 14.68 -30.38 16.92
N LYS A 50 15.04 -31.49 17.53
CA LYS A 50 15.58 -31.64 18.89
C LYS A 50 17.10 -31.60 18.95
N MET A 51 17.82 -31.68 17.83
CA MET A 51 19.28 -31.75 17.85
C MET A 51 19.91 -30.74 16.90
N GLY A 52 21.00 -30.08 17.31
CA GLY A 52 21.65 -29.13 16.41
C GLY A 52 22.73 -28.27 17.01
N ASN A 53 22.80 -27.04 16.50
CA ASN A 53 23.73 -26.00 16.92
C ASN A 53 22.99 -24.92 17.72
N VAL A 54 23.74 -24.11 18.47
CA VAL A 54 23.22 -23.04 19.33
C VAL A 54 24.11 -21.81 19.20
N LYS A 55 23.50 -20.63 19.28
CA LYS A 55 24.20 -19.35 19.45
C LYS A 55 23.54 -18.56 20.55
N SER A 56 24.30 -17.88 21.39
CA SER A 56 23.79 -17.00 22.43
C SER A 56 24.54 -15.67 22.42
N SER A 57 23.85 -14.60 22.79
CA SER A 57 24.46 -13.28 23.02
C SER A 57 25.11 -13.16 24.39
N SER A 58 25.15 -14.25 25.16
CA SER A 58 25.97 -14.38 26.35
C SER A 58 26.74 -15.70 26.35
N VAL A 59 27.63 -15.84 27.31
CA VAL A 59 28.26 -17.12 27.67
C VAL A 59 27.28 -17.98 28.48
N MET A 60 27.59 -19.26 28.64
CA MET A 60 26.81 -20.16 29.50
C MET A 60 26.87 -19.70 30.96
N SER A 61 25.74 -19.73 31.66
CA SER A 61 25.60 -19.18 33.02
C SER A 61 26.56 -19.82 34.02
N ASN A 62 26.92 -21.09 33.81
CA ASN A 62 27.91 -21.81 34.61
C ASN A 62 29.32 -21.17 34.62
N PHE A 63 29.61 -20.26 33.69
CA PHE A 63 30.86 -19.48 33.67
C PHE A 63 30.79 -18.20 34.52
N HIS A 64 29.60 -17.67 34.86
CA HIS A 64 29.48 -16.35 35.48
C HIS A 64 30.21 -16.24 36.83
N LEU A 65 30.08 -17.24 37.70
CA LEU A 65 30.75 -17.25 39.00
C LEU A 65 32.29 -17.19 38.83
N ARG A 66 32.82 -17.93 37.85
CA ARG A 66 34.26 -17.93 37.53
C ARG A 66 34.71 -16.63 36.87
N LEU A 67 33.90 -16.05 36.00
CA LEU A 67 34.17 -14.77 35.38
C LEU A 67 34.23 -13.65 36.42
N ASN A 68 33.31 -13.65 37.39
CA ASN A 68 33.30 -12.71 38.49
C ASN A 68 34.55 -12.87 39.36
N GLN A 69 34.97 -14.11 39.66
CA GLN A 69 36.21 -14.36 40.39
C GLN A 69 37.45 -13.83 39.65
N ILE A 70 37.53 -14.07 38.33
CA ILE A 70 38.63 -13.58 37.49
C ILE A 70 38.62 -12.04 37.45
N ASP A 71 37.44 -11.43 37.23
CA ASP A 71 37.29 -9.98 37.17
C ASP A 71 37.71 -9.32 38.50
N LEU A 72 37.26 -9.85 39.64
CA LEU A 72 37.65 -9.36 40.97
C LEU A 72 39.16 -9.46 41.23
N ASP A 73 39.83 -10.51 40.74
CA ASP A 73 41.27 -10.67 40.91
C ASP A 73 42.08 -9.65 40.08
N ILE A 74 41.60 -9.31 38.88
CA ILE A 74 42.32 -8.42 37.96
C ILE A 74 41.90 -6.96 38.02
N ARG A 75 40.74 -6.65 38.59
CA ARG A 75 40.20 -5.30 38.70
C ARG A 75 40.86 -4.53 39.86
N PRO A 76 41.22 -3.24 39.66
CA PRO A 76 41.64 -2.37 40.75
C PRO A 76 40.59 -2.36 41.87
N PRO A 77 40.99 -2.26 43.15
CA PRO A 77 40.03 -2.06 44.23
C PRO A 77 39.19 -0.82 43.92
N VAL A 78 37.88 -0.95 44.11
CA VAL A 78 36.97 0.20 44.02
C VAL A 78 37.23 1.02 45.28
N ASP A 79 37.72 2.24 45.11
CA ASP A 79 37.91 3.18 46.22
C ASP A 79 36.53 3.68 46.64
N GLU A 80 35.95 3.08 47.69
CA GLU A 80 34.59 3.40 48.18
C GLU A 80 34.48 4.85 48.67
N ASP A 81 35.63 5.49 48.99
CA ASP A 81 35.72 6.86 49.50
C ASP A 81 35.89 7.92 48.39
N ALA A 82 35.95 7.52 47.11
CA ALA A 82 36.00 8.46 45.98
C ALA A 82 34.62 9.07 45.73
N VAL A 83 34.22 10.01 46.60
CA VAL A 83 33.02 10.85 46.51
C VAL A 83 32.92 11.43 45.09
N TYR A 84 31.81 11.14 44.43
CA TYR A 84 31.44 11.72 43.14
C TYR A 84 31.41 13.26 43.28
N THR A 85 32.48 13.92 42.86
CA THR A 85 32.43 15.36 42.57
C THR A 85 31.68 15.53 41.25
N ASP A 86 30.48 16.10 41.34
CA ASP A 86 29.50 16.38 40.28
C ASP A 86 29.99 17.35 39.18
N ASP A 87 31.28 17.34 38.83
CA ASP A 87 31.81 18.22 37.77
C ASP A 87 31.49 17.61 36.39
N GLU A 88 30.50 18.23 35.74
CA GLU A 88 29.83 17.93 34.48
C GLU A 88 30.70 18.06 33.20
N ASP A 89 31.91 17.51 33.15
CA ASP A 89 32.67 17.43 31.90
C ASP A 89 32.41 16.10 31.16
N ASP A 90 31.58 16.20 30.12
CA ASP A 90 30.85 15.15 29.39
C ASP A 90 31.69 14.26 28.44
N ASP A 91 33.03 14.29 28.54
CA ASP A 91 33.91 13.56 27.63
C ASP A 91 34.83 12.55 28.35
N MET A 92 34.41 11.28 28.30
CA MET A 92 35.11 10.10 28.83
C MET A 92 35.21 9.97 30.35
N GLN A 93 34.09 10.02 31.07
CA GLN A 93 34.01 9.37 32.37
C GLN A 93 34.27 7.86 32.20
N ILE A 94 35.50 7.43 32.46
CA ILE A 94 35.84 6.03 32.71
C ILE A 94 34.96 5.61 33.88
N ILE A 95 33.84 4.92 33.60
CA ILE A 95 32.94 4.37 34.61
C ILE A 95 33.78 3.48 35.55
N ARG A 96 34.22 4.06 36.67
CA ARG A 96 34.93 3.36 37.74
C ARG A 96 33.96 2.30 38.27
N GLY A 97 34.36 1.03 38.21
CA GLY A 97 33.53 -0.11 38.62
C GLY A 97 32.89 -0.93 37.50
N ALA A 98 33.07 -0.60 36.21
CA ALA A 98 32.61 -1.47 35.12
C ALA A 98 33.60 -2.63 34.83
N PRO A 99 33.12 -3.84 34.44
CA PRO A 99 33.94 -5.07 34.35
C PRO A 99 35.09 -4.93 33.37
N VAL A 100 36.23 -5.48 33.78
CA VAL A 100 37.47 -5.61 33.01
C VAL A 100 37.31 -6.72 31.97
N LEU A 101 36.71 -7.83 32.38
CA LEU A 101 36.39 -8.96 31.52
C LEU A 101 34.87 -9.05 31.31
N ARG A 102 34.42 -8.93 30.06
CA ARG A 102 33.01 -8.96 29.70
C ARG A 102 32.68 -10.17 28.83
N PRO A 103 31.67 -10.97 29.17
CA PRO A 103 31.15 -11.97 28.23
C PRO A 103 30.48 -11.27 27.05
N LEU A 104 30.72 -11.74 25.82
CA LEU A 104 30.08 -11.23 24.60
C LEU A 104 29.07 -12.20 24.00
N GLY A 105 29.28 -13.50 24.15
CA GLY A 105 28.45 -14.50 23.49
C GLY A 105 29.07 -15.88 23.52
N SER A 106 28.27 -16.85 23.10
CA SER A 106 28.72 -18.23 22.91
C SER A 106 28.13 -18.85 21.66
N GLN A 107 28.85 -19.82 21.12
CA GLN A 107 28.41 -20.63 19.99
C GLN A 107 28.75 -22.08 20.27
N ILE A 108 27.76 -22.96 20.05
CA ILE A 108 27.93 -24.40 20.18
C ILE A 108 27.55 -25.01 18.85
N TYR A 109 28.49 -25.69 18.19
CA TYR A 109 28.24 -26.18 16.84
C TYR A 109 29.01 -27.44 16.47
N ASN A 110 28.41 -28.25 15.62
CA ASN A 110 29.08 -29.40 15.05
C ASN A 110 30.08 -28.98 13.97
N SER A 111 31.33 -29.44 14.09
CA SER A 111 32.41 -29.10 13.16
C SER A 111 32.09 -29.45 11.71
N LEU A 112 31.35 -30.53 11.44
CA LEU A 112 30.99 -30.95 10.10
C LEU A 112 30.11 -29.88 9.45
N SER A 113 29.06 -29.44 10.15
CA SER A 113 28.15 -28.41 9.63
C SER A 113 28.87 -27.09 9.28
N HIS A 114 30.00 -26.81 9.94
CA HIS A 114 30.79 -25.60 9.77
C HIS A 114 31.96 -25.74 8.77
N CYS A 115 32.43 -26.96 8.47
CA CYS A 115 33.59 -27.19 7.59
C CYS A 115 33.24 -27.29 6.10
N VAL A 116 31.97 -27.26 5.71
CA VAL A 116 31.53 -27.62 4.35
C VAL A 116 31.53 -26.43 3.37
N HIS A 117 32.06 -25.27 3.78
CA HIS A 117 32.20 -24.10 2.91
C HIS A 117 33.20 -24.35 1.75
N ASN A 118 32.84 -23.95 0.52
CA ASN A 118 33.73 -24.01 -0.67
C ASN A 118 34.62 -22.76 -0.78
N GLU A 119 34.11 -21.64 -0.28
CA GLU A 119 34.71 -20.33 -0.29
C GLU A 119 34.55 -19.78 1.13
N ALA A 120 35.37 -18.80 1.53
CA ALA A 120 35.40 -18.26 2.90
C ALA A 120 34.06 -17.70 3.43
N LYS A 121 32.97 -17.69 2.64
CA LYS A 121 31.69 -17.06 3.02
C LYS A 121 30.41 -17.88 2.85
N PHE A 122 30.29 -18.82 1.88
CA PHE A 122 28.98 -19.45 1.60
C PHE A 122 29.04 -20.94 1.25
N HIS A 123 28.01 -21.66 1.69
CA HIS A 123 27.74 -23.05 1.36
C HIS A 123 26.93 -23.16 0.05
N ALA A 124 27.21 -24.15 -0.82
CA ALA A 124 26.54 -24.23 -2.13
C ALA A 124 25.00 -24.33 -2.04
N VAL A 125 24.50 -25.03 -1.02
CA VAL A 125 23.05 -25.16 -0.73
C VAL A 125 22.43 -23.83 -0.25
N GLN A 126 23.22 -22.89 0.30
CA GLN A 126 22.72 -21.59 0.77
C GLN A 126 22.45 -20.61 -0.38
N LEU A 127 22.98 -20.87 -1.58
CA LEU A 127 23.02 -19.90 -2.66
C LEU A 127 21.82 -19.98 -3.63
N GLY A 128 20.91 -20.94 -3.45
CA GLY A 128 19.74 -21.12 -4.32
C GLY A 128 20.13 -21.27 -5.80
N LEU A 129 21.08 -22.16 -6.08
CA LEU A 129 21.77 -22.24 -7.38
C LEU A 129 20.88 -22.83 -8.46
N VAL A 130 20.01 -23.78 -8.12
CA VAL A 130 19.09 -24.43 -9.06
C VAL A 130 17.95 -23.47 -9.40
N MET A 131 17.35 -22.84 -8.39
CA MET A 131 16.36 -21.77 -8.57
C MET A 131 16.96 -20.65 -9.40
N SER A 132 18.19 -20.21 -9.11
CA SER A 132 18.84 -19.15 -9.89
C SER A 132 18.99 -19.54 -11.36
N ALA A 133 19.39 -20.78 -11.66
CA ALA A 133 19.44 -21.27 -13.04
C ALA A 133 18.06 -21.27 -13.72
N PHE A 134 16.98 -21.55 -12.97
CA PHE A 134 15.61 -21.54 -13.48
C PHE A 134 15.13 -20.10 -13.74
N ALA A 135 15.24 -19.21 -12.75
CA ALA A 135 14.86 -17.81 -12.86
C ALA A 135 15.64 -17.08 -13.97
N GLY A 136 16.94 -17.40 -14.10
CA GLY A 136 17.84 -16.83 -15.10
C GLY A 136 17.47 -17.13 -16.55
N SER A 137 16.57 -18.09 -16.81
CA SER A 137 16.02 -18.34 -18.17
C SER A 137 15.32 -17.11 -18.76
N SER A 138 14.86 -16.18 -17.91
CA SER A 138 14.25 -14.90 -18.30
C SER A 138 15.22 -13.70 -18.31
N ALA A 139 16.53 -13.93 -18.13
CA ALA A 139 17.51 -12.85 -18.01
C ALA A 139 17.69 -12.09 -19.35
N ALA A 140 17.25 -10.83 -19.38
CA ALA A 140 17.31 -10.00 -20.59
C ALA A 140 18.67 -9.30 -20.83
N THR A 141 19.47 -9.08 -19.77
CA THR A 141 20.74 -8.35 -19.87
C THR A 141 21.90 -9.27 -20.24
N ALA A 142 22.94 -8.74 -20.89
CA ALA A 142 24.14 -9.52 -21.23
C ALA A 142 24.84 -10.10 -19.98
N SER A 143 24.99 -9.29 -18.92
CA SER A 143 25.51 -9.73 -17.63
C SER A 143 24.60 -10.80 -16.99
N GLY A 144 23.27 -10.61 -17.02
CA GLY A 144 22.32 -11.61 -16.52
C GLY A 144 22.41 -12.94 -17.26
N ARG A 145 22.53 -12.92 -18.60
CA ARG A 145 22.74 -14.13 -19.41
C ARG A 145 24.06 -14.81 -19.09
N HIS A 146 25.13 -14.05 -18.88
CA HIS A 146 26.41 -14.61 -18.45
C HIS A 146 26.32 -15.30 -17.08
N HIS A 147 25.67 -14.66 -16.10
CA HIS A 147 25.42 -15.26 -14.79
C HIS A 147 24.57 -16.53 -14.91
N TRP A 148 23.50 -16.50 -15.70
CA TRP A 148 22.66 -17.66 -15.97
C TRP A 148 23.44 -18.83 -16.57
N GLN A 149 24.24 -18.61 -17.62
CA GLN A 149 25.10 -19.65 -18.21
C GLN A 149 26.12 -20.21 -17.21
N ARG A 150 26.65 -19.37 -16.32
CA ARG A 150 27.55 -19.84 -15.25
C ARG A 150 26.81 -20.74 -14.25
N ARG A 151 25.56 -20.41 -13.88
CA ARG A 151 24.73 -21.24 -12.99
C ARG A 151 24.32 -22.55 -13.64
N LEU A 152 23.98 -22.54 -14.93
CA LEU A 152 23.67 -23.73 -15.71
C LEU A 152 24.86 -24.71 -15.71
N ARG A 153 26.05 -24.22 -16.10
CA ARG A 153 27.30 -25.01 -16.09
C ARG A 153 27.65 -25.54 -14.70
N PHE A 154 27.41 -24.75 -13.66
CA PHE A 154 27.62 -25.21 -12.28
C PHE A 154 26.72 -26.40 -11.96
N CYS A 155 25.42 -26.30 -12.25
CA CYS A 155 24.46 -27.37 -11.95
C CYS A 155 24.65 -28.61 -12.84
N ASP A 156 25.17 -28.44 -14.07
CA ASP A 156 25.54 -29.56 -14.95
C ASP A 156 26.70 -30.39 -14.40
N GLY A 157 27.69 -29.76 -13.76
CA GLY A 157 28.79 -30.48 -13.11
C GLY A 157 28.39 -31.22 -11.83
N GLY A 158 27.10 -31.22 -11.48
CA GLY A 158 26.53 -31.74 -10.23
C GLY A 158 25.58 -30.74 -9.60
N LEU A 159 24.62 -31.20 -8.79
CA LEU A 159 23.73 -30.31 -8.04
C LEU A 159 24.33 -29.92 -6.67
N PRO A 160 23.83 -28.85 -6.02
CA PRO A 160 24.40 -28.38 -4.74
C PRO A 160 24.44 -29.47 -3.66
N HIS A 161 23.39 -30.28 -3.54
CA HIS A 161 23.34 -31.39 -2.58
C HIS A 161 24.26 -32.55 -2.93
N VAL A 162 24.51 -32.81 -4.21
CA VAL A 162 25.45 -33.88 -4.63
C VAL A 162 26.86 -33.53 -4.17
N ARG A 163 27.27 -32.27 -4.36
CA ARG A 163 28.58 -31.80 -3.88
C ARG A 163 28.68 -31.77 -2.37
N PHE A 164 27.59 -31.40 -1.69
CA PHE A 164 27.53 -31.51 -0.24
C PHE A 164 27.78 -32.96 0.20
N ASN A 165 27.02 -33.91 -0.36
CA ASN A 165 27.16 -35.32 -0.04
C ASN A 165 28.58 -35.82 -0.28
N GLN A 166 29.22 -35.41 -1.38
CA GLN A 166 30.63 -35.74 -1.64
C GLN A 166 31.56 -35.21 -0.56
N LYS A 167 31.32 -33.99 -0.05
CA LYS A 167 32.15 -33.38 0.99
C LYS A 167 32.00 -34.00 2.36
N ILE A 168 30.78 -34.37 2.73
CA ILE A 168 30.50 -35.00 4.03
C ILE A 168 30.69 -36.51 3.99
N SER A 169 30.94 -37.09 2.82
CA SER A 169 31.29 -38.50 2.67
C SER A 169 32.80 -38.69 2.84
N GLY A 170 33.18 -39.89 3.29
CA GLY A 170 34.58 -40.29 3.45
C GLY A 170 34.99 -40.45 4.91
N PRO A 171 36.06 -41.24 5.18
CA PRO A 171 36.52 -41.50 6.53
C PRO A 171 37.14 -40.25 7.16
N GLY A 172 36.88 -40.03 8.45
CA GLY A 172 37.57 -39.01 9.25
C GLY A 172 36.99 -37.60 9.14
N GLN A 173 35.74 -37.45 8.69
CA GLN A 173 35.05 -36.17 8.69
C GLN A 173 34.94 -35.60 10.12
N PRO A 174 35.16 -34.28 10.33
CA PRO A 174 35.19 -33.70 11.66
C PRO A 174 33.78 -33.64 12.24
N GLN A 175 33.40 -34.61 13.06
CA GLN A 175 32.05 -34.70 13.66
C GLN A 175 32.00 -34.19 15.12
N ALA A 176 33.10 -33.58 15.59
CA ALA A 176 33.21 -33.07 16.94
C ALA A 176 32.31 -31.84 17.16
N LEU A 177 31.61 -31.84 18.30
CA LEU A 177 30.91 -30.67 18.82
C LEU A 177 31.93 -29.68 19.41
N ARG A 178 31.82 -28.40 19.05
CA ARG A 178 32.65 -27.32 19.56
C ARG A 178 31.82 -26.40 20.43
N PHE A 179 32.38 -26.02 21.56
CA PHE A 179 31.87 -24.98 22.43
C PHE A 179 32.84 -23.80 22.36
N GLU A 180 32.32 -22.61 22.08
CA GLU A 180 33.09 -21.39 21.96
C GLU A 180 32.44 -20.29 22.78
N ASN A 181 33.18 -19.71 23.72
CA ASN A 181 32.79 -18.51 24.43
C ASN A 181 33.65 -17.34 23.95
N THR A 182 33.01 -16.20 23.70
CA THR A 182 33.66 -14.95 23.28
C THR A 182 33.63 -13.96 24.44
N TYR A 183 34.76 -13.32 24.69
CA TYR A 183 34.95 -12.34 25.76
C TYR A 183 35.59 -11.07 25.20
N THR A 184 35.32 -9.93 25.85
CA THR A 184 36.10 -8.68 25.68
C THR A 184 36.91 -8.42 26.94
N LEU A 185 38.19 -8.08 26.74
CA LEU A 185 39.09 -7.67 27.80
C LEU A 185 39.46 -6.20 27.60
N ASP A 186 39.16 -5.37 28.61
CA ASP A 186 39.62 -3.99 28.66
C ASP A 186 40.91 -3.90 29.49
N VAL A 187 42.05 -3.95 28.81
CA VAL A 187 43.37 -3.99 29.44
C VAL A 187 43.62 -2.73 30.27
N PHE A 188 43.12 -1.57 29.85
CA PHE A 188 43.34 -0.31 30.57
C PHE A 188 42.62 -0.25 31.92
N ARG A 189 41.63 -1.10 32.13
CA ARG A 189 40.90 -1.21 33.40
C ARG A 189 41.50 -2.24 34.35
N MET A 190 42.52 -2.99 33.94
CA MET A 190 43.21 -3.94 34.82
C MET A 190 44.10 -3.20 35.84
N LYS A 191 44.40 -3.83 36.98
CA LYS A 191 45.46 -3.38 37.90
C LYS A 191 46.74 -3.08 37.09
N PRO A 192 47.46 -1.97 37.30
CA PRO A 192 48.66 -1.64 36.53
C PRO A 192 49.68 -2.79 36.46
N GLN A 193 49.90 -3.52 37.56
CA GLN A 193 50.78 -4.69 37.57
C GLN A 193 50.31 -5.86 36.69
N HIS A 194 49.02 -5.91 36.31
CA HIS A 194 48.43 -6.97 35.49
C HIS A 194 48.33 -6.59 34.00
N GLN A 195 48.69 -5.36 33.61
CA GLN A 195 48.61 -4.85 32.23
C GLN A 195 49.77 -5.36 31.34
N ASN A 196 50.05 -6.66 31.37
CA ASN A 196 51.07 -7.28 30.54
C ASN A 196 50.65 -8.69 30.08
N GLY A 197 51.28 -9.18 29.01
CA GLY A 197 50.91 -10.46 28.38
C GLY A 197 51.04 -11.67 29.31
N SER A 198 52.02 -11.67 30.23
CA SER A 198 52.19 -12.77 31.19
C SER A 198 51.02 -12.85 32.15
N MET A 199 50.62 -11.71 32.73
CA MET A 199 49.51 -11.65 33.67
C MET A 199 48.17 -11.91 32.99
N ILE A 200 47.96 -11.43 31.75
CA ILE A 200 46.77 -11.78 30.96
C ILE A 200 46.71 -13.31 30.73
N TYR A 201 47.84 -13.93 30.39
CA TYR A 201 47.89 -15.37 30.18
C TYR A 201 47.61 -16.17 31.46
N GLU A 202 48.25 -15.80 32.57
CA GLU A 202 48.22 -16.52 33.84
C GLU A 202 46.93 -16.28 34.65
N HIS A 203 46.44 -15.04 34.71
CA HIS A 203 45.28 -14.66 35.53
C HIS A 203 43.96 -14.63 34.77
N ILE A 204 43.98 -14.60 33.43
CA ILE A 204 42.74 -14.57 32.63
C ILE A 204 42.63 -15.82 31.77
N MET A 205 43.55 -16.03 30.83
CA MET A 205 43.43 -17.13 29.85
C MET A 205 43.49 -18.51 30.52
N CYS A 206 44.46 -18.75 31.40
CA CYS A 206 44.59 -20.04 32.07
C CYS A 206 43.37 -20.39 32.96
N PRO A 207 42.84 -19.48 33.81
CA PRO A 207 41.61 -19.72 34.56
C PRO A 207 40.38 -19.95 33.68
N LEU A 208 40.22 -19.19 32.59
CA LEU A 208 39.15 -19.43 31.61
C LEU A 208 39.27 -20.82 30.98
N LEU A 209 40.49 -21.24 30.60
CA LEU A 209 40.74 -22.57 30.06
C LEU A 209 40.47 -23.68 31.09
N LYS A 210 40.86 -23.49 32.35
CA LYS A 210 40.60 -24.42 33.45
C LYS A 210 39.10 -24.55 33.75
N SER A 211 38.33 -23.47 33.59
CA SER A 211 36.89 -23.44 33.85
C SER A 211 36.12 -24.47 33.01
N TRP A 212 36.56 -24.76 31.78
CA TRP A 212 35.96 -25.81 30.94
C TRP A 212 36.06 -27.23 31.52
N SER A 213 37.03 -27.48 32.40
CA SER A 213 37.21 -28.80 33.04
C SER A 213 36.54 -28.86 34.41
N HIS A 214 35.93 -27.77 34.87
CA HIS A 214 35.30 -27.73 36.19
C HIS A 214 33.98 -28.52 36.17
N PRO A 215 33.67 -29.36 37.18
CA PRO A 215 32.44 -30.16 37.21
C PRO A 215 31.17 -29.35 36.98
N SER A 216 31.04 -28.18 37.62
CA SER A 216 29.87 -27.29 37.47
C SER A 216 29.66 -26.73 36.06
N VAL A 217 30.63 -26.86 35.16
CA VAL A 217 30.57 -26.46 33.75
C VAL A 217 30.47 -27.69 32.86
N LEU A 218 31.30 -28.70 33.13
CA LEU A 218 31.43 -29.88 32.29
C LEU A 218 30.22 -30.82 32.38
N GLU A 219 29.66 -31.04 33.58
CA GLU A 219 28.52 -31.95 33.78
C GLU A 219 27.27 -31.45 33.04
N PRO A 220 26.84 -30.17 33.18
CA PRO A 220 25.71 -29.65 32.38
C PRO A 220 25.94 -29.74 30.87
N ILE A 221 27.19 -29.49 30.43
CA ILE A 221 27.57 -29.65 29.02
C ILE A 221 27.37 -31.10 28.56
N GLN A 222 27.85 -32.08 29.34
CA GLN A 222 27.71 -33.49 29.01
C GLN A 222 26.25 -33.92 28.97
N ASP A 223 25.45 -33.42 29.89
CA ASP A 223 24.01 -33.65 29.99
C ASP A 223 23.23 -33.11 28.79
N ALA A 224 23.65 -31.98 28.24
CA ALA A 224 23.06 -31.36 27.05
C ALA A 224 23.61 -31.92 25.72
N MET A 225 24.46 -32.95 25.74
CA MET A 225 25.08 -33.52 24.54
C MET A 225 24.44 -34.85 24.11
N VAL A 226 24.16 -34.98 22.82
CA VAL A 226 23.81 -36.26 22.19
C VAL A 226 25.02 -36.81 21.46
N ILE A 227 25.51 -37.98 21.88
CA ILE A 227 26.67 -38.65 21.29
C ILE A 227 26.20 -39.71 20.30
N PHE A 228 26.78 -39.70 19.11
CA PHE A 228 26.49 -40.63 18.04
C PHE A 228 27.65 -41.59 17.80
N CYS A 229 27.32 -42.78 17.30
CA CYS A 229 28.31 -43.65 16.67
C CYS A 229 29.01 -42.92 15.51
N PRO A 230 30.24 -43.33 15.15
CA PRO A 230 30.94 -42.76 14.01
C PRO A 230 30.10 -42.73 12.74
N ASP A 231 30.23 -41.63 11.99
CA ASP A 231 29.66 -41.43 10.65
C ASP A 231 28.12 -41.33 10.57
N ILE A 232 27.42 -41.40 11.71
CA ILE A 232 25.96 -41.23 11.77
C ILE A 232 25.51 -39.81 11.42
N ILE A 233 26.25 -38.76 11.81
CA ILE A 233 25.85 -37.37 11.51
C ILE A 233 25.84 -37.11 9.99
N PRO A 234 26.90 -37.45 9.22
CA PRO A 234 26.85 -37.39 7.76
C PRO A 234 25.64 -38.15 7.17
N ASP A 235 25.37 -39.36 7.66
CA ASP A 235 24.28 -40.17 7.15
C ASP A 235 22.92 -39.57 7.50
N LEU A 236 22.77 -38.96 8.68
CA LEU A 236 21.57 -38.22 9.06
C LEU A 236 21.26 -37.11 8.05
N PHE A 237 22.25 -36.31 7.63
CA PHE A 237 22.04 -35.30 6.59
C PHE A 237 21.60 -35.94 5.26
N LYS A 238 22.24 -37.04 4.83
CA LYS A 238 21.90 -37.71 3.56
C LYS A 238 20.49 -38.28 3.58
N TYR A 239 20.13 -39.01 4.63
CA TYR A 239 18.83 -39.67 4.75
C TYR A 239 17.70 -38.67 4.95
N ALA A 240 17.83 -37.74 5.90
CA ALA A 240 16.78 -36.78 6.21
C ALA A 240 16.50 -35.83 5.04
N SER A 241 17.54 -35.41 4.30
CA SER A 241 17.37 -34.53 3.14
C SER A 241 17.04 -35.26 1.83
N TYR A 242 17.04 -36.61 1.81
CA TYR A 242 16.84 -37.39 0.59
C TYR A 242 15.56 -37.02 -0.17
N PRO A 243 14.36 -36.92 0.46
CA PRO A 243 13.13 -36.60 -0.26
C PRO A 243 13.21 -35.26 -1.01
N ILE A 244 13.77 -34.23 -0.36
CA ILE A 244 13.92 -32.88 -0.93
C ILE A 244 14.95 -32.87 -2.05
N THR A 245 16.10 -33.53 -1.84
CA THR A 245 17.14 -33.61 -2.87
C THR A 245 16.72 -34.46 -4.08
N ALA A 246 15.89 -35.49 -3.88
CA ALA A 246 15.27 -36.27 -4.93
C ALA A 246 14.32 -35.41 -5.77
N LEU A 247 13.45 -34.60 -5.14
CA LEU A 247 12.59 -33.65 -5.85
C LEU A 247 13.41 -32.63 -6.66
N ILE A 248 14.44 -32.01 -6.08
CA ILE A 248 15.33 -31.09 -6.80
C ILE A 248 15.97 -31.78 -8.01
N ASN A 249 16.44 -33.02 -7.87
CA ASN A 249 16.98 -33.82 -8.97
C ASN A 249 15.94 -34.04 -10.08
N LEU A 250 14.68 -34.36 -9.73
CA LEU A 250 13.60 -34.57 -10.70
C LEU A 250 13.29 -33.29 -11.47
N PHE A 251 13.15 -32.15 -10.79
CA PHE A 251 12.96 -30.85 -11.44
C PHE A 251 14.12 -30.51 -12.37
N TRP A 252 15.37 -30.70 -11.91
CA TRP A 252 16.54 -30.44 -12.75
C TRP A 252 16.51 -31.29 -14.03
N LYS A 253 16.30 -32.60 -13.90
CA LYS A 253 16.23 -33.51 -15.05
C LYS A 253 15.10 -33.15 -16.01
N LYS A 254 13.93 -32.78 -15.49
CA LYS A 254 12.76 -32.38 -16.30
C LYS A 254 13.00 -31.10 -17.09
N PHE A 255 13.63 -30.08 -16.49
CA PHE A 255 13.71 -28.75 -17.08
C PHE A 255 15.06 -28.40 -17.71
N ASN A 256 16.15 -29.15 -17.46
CA ASN A 256 17.48 -28.83 -18.01
C ASN A 256 17.49 -28.75 -19.55
N GLY A 257 16.81 -29.67 -20.24
CA GLY A 257 16.70 -29.63 -21.70
C GLY A 257 16.03 -28.35 -22.21
N ARG A 258 14.96 -27.91 -21.54
CA ARG A 258 14.24 -26.65 -21.83
C ARG A 258 15.10 -25.43 -21.55
N LEU A 259 15.84 -25.41 -20.44
CA LEU A 259 16.79 -24.35 -20.11
C LEU A 259 17.86 -24.19 -21.20
N ARG A 260 18.43 -25.30 -21.67
CA ARG A 260 19.43 -25.29 -22.76
C ARG A 260 18.85 -24.78 -24.08
N ALA A 261 17.59 -25.07 -24.34
CA ALA A 261 16.86 -24.51 -25.47
C ALA A 261 16.47 -23.03 -25.30
N GLY A 262 16.85 -22.40 -24.18
CA GLY A 262 16.51 -21.00 -23.88
C GLY A 262 15.04 -20.79 -23.52
N SER A 263 14.30 -21.85 -23.21
CA SER A 263 12.91 -21.73 -22.79
C SER A 263 12.82 -21.10 -21.40
N VAL A 264 11.91 -20.14 -21.26
CA VAL A 264 11.57 -19.55 -19.96
C VAL A 264 10.85 -20.60 -19.11
N ILE A 265 11.28 -20.73 -17.85
CA ILE A 265 10.64 -21.59 -16.87
C ILE A 265 9.48 -20.85 -16.22
N ASP A 266 8.39 -21.57 -16.00
CA ASP A 266 7.20 -21.05 -15.34
C ASP A 266 7.50 -20.53 -13.91
N PRO A 267 7.00 -19.34 -13.52
CA PRO A 267 7.26 -18.78 -12.19
C PRO A 267 6.81 -19.65 -11.02
N CYS A 268 5.70 -20.38 -11.10
CA CYS A 268 5.29 -21.29 -10.02
C CYS A 268 6.36 -22.38 -9.83
N THR A 269 6.91 -22.89 -10.92
CA THR A 269 8.02 -23.87 -10.89
C THR A 269 9.28 -23.27 -10.27
N VAL A 270 9.64 -22.03 -10.62
CA VAL A 270 10.81 -21.32 -10.04
C VAL A 270 10.63 -21.15 -8.53
N GLU A 271 9.47 -20.68 -8.08
CA GLU A 271 9.19 -20.50 -6.65
C GLU A 271 9.11 -21.82 -5.89
N PHE A 272 8.58 -22.87 -6.51
CA PHE A 272 8.53 -24.19 -5.89
C PHE A 272 9.94 -24.75 -5.65
N VAL A 273 10.82 -24.68 -6.66
CA VAL A 273 12.24 -25.05 -6.51
C VAL A 273 12.95 -24.17 -5.48
N SER A 274 12.60 -22.89 -5.42
CA SER A 274 13.08 -21.98 -4.37
C SER A 274 12.71 -22.46 -2.97
N MET A 275 11.47 -22.90 -2.75
CA MET A 275 11.04 -23.49 -1.47
C MET A 275 11.80 -24.78 -1.13
N LEU A 276 12.07 -25.64 -2.12
CA LEU A 276 12.88 -26.84 -1.92
C LEU A 276 14.32 -26.50 -1.52
N GLU A 277 14.95 -25.52 -2.17
CA GLU A 277 16.30 -25.09 -1.81
C GLU A 277 16.35 -24.38 -0.45
N CYS A 278 15.34 -23.59 -0.08
CA CYS A 278 15.19 -23.03 1.27
C CYS A 278 15.03 -24.13 2.33
N THR A 279 14.20 -25.12 2.05
CA THR A 279 13.98 -26.29 2.93
C THR A 279 15.27 -27.08 3.10
N LEU A 280 16.02 -27.30 2.01
CA LEU A 280 17.33 -27.94 2.07
C LEU A 280 18.34 -27.08 2.86
N ASN A 281 18.36 -25.78 2.63
CA ASN A 281 19.22 -24.86 3.40
C ASN A 281 18.92 -24.92 4.91
N TYR A 282 17.64 -25.01 5.29
CA TYR A 282 17.23 -25.20 6.68
C TYR A 282 17.77 -26.51 7.24
N ALA A 283 17.68 -27.64 6.52
CA ALA A 283 18.29 -28.90 6.98
C ALA A 283 19.78 -28.74 7.32
N HIS A 284 20.52 -28.01 6.49
CA HIS A 284 21.97 -27.90 6.61
C HIS A 284 22.43 -26.91 7.67
N THR A 285 21.62 -25.89 7.96
CA THR A 285 22.04 -24.74 8.78
C THR A 285 21.21 -24.54 10.03
N GLY A 286 20.01 -25.13 10.10
CA GLY A 286 19.00 -24.88 11.11
C GLY A 286 18.47 -23.45 11.14
N ASN A 287 18.86 -22.59 10.21
CA ASN A 287 18.54 -21.18 10.25
C ASN A 287 17.12 -20.92 9.74
N THR A 288 16.18 -20.64 10.63
CA THR A 288 14.77 -20.38 10.28
C THR A 288 14.59 -19.12 9.41
N ALA A 289 15.57 -18.21 9.37
CA ALA A 289 15.51 -17.00 8.53
C ALA A 289 15.54 -17.30 7.03
N VAL A 290 15.93 -18.52 6.63
CA VAL A 290 15.89 -18.95 5.22
C VAL A 290 14.49 -19.37 4.80
N LEU A 291 13.58 -19.61 5.75
CA LEU A 291 12.20 -20.02 5.50
C LEU A 291 11.35 -18.79 5.16
N CYS A 292 10.81 -18.76 3.94
CA CYS A 292 9.92 -17.72 3.49
C CYS A 292 8.49 -17.96 3.99
N LYS A 293 8.29 -17.81 5.31
CA LYS A 293 7.05 -18.18 6.04
C LYS A 293 5.76 -17.86 5.30
N LYS A 294 5.60 -16.63 4.78
CA LYS A 294 4.40 -16.22 4.03
C LYS A 294 3.98 -17.21 2.93
N LEU A 295 4.92 -17.71 2.13
CA LEU A 295 4.64 -18.69 1.06
C LEU A 295 4.75 -20.13 1.58
N MET A 296 5.78 -20.41 2.38
CA MET A 296 6.11 -21.76 2.83
C MET A 296 5.14 -22.31 3.88
N ASP A 297 4.41 -21.44 4.60
CA ASP A 297 3.35 -21.86 5.53
C ASP A 297 2.14 -22.34 4.72
N CYS A 298 1.79 -21.66 3.62
CA CYS A 298 0.71 -22.07 2.73
C CYS A 298 0.97 -23.43 2.07
N SER A 299 2.22 -23.75 1.76
CA SER A 299 2.62 -25.05 1.20
C SER A 299 2.94 -26.11 2.26
N TRP A 300 2.79 -25.77 3.55
CA TRP A 300 3.11 -26.59 4.73
C TRP A 300 4.59 -26.91 4.97
N PHE A 301 5.51 -26.43 4.12
CA PHE A 301 6.95 -26.66 4.31
C PHE A 301 7.44 -26.12 5.65
N SER A 302 7.23 -24.83 5.93
CA SER A 302 7.73 -24.24 7.19
C SER A 302 6.96 -24.72 8.41
N LEU A 303 5.67 -25.01 8.28
CA LEU A 303 4.89 -25.59 9.38
C LEU A 303 5.44 -26.97 9.77
N GLY A 304 5.56 -27.90 8.82
CA GLY A 304 6.11 -29.23 9.11
C GLY A 304 7.55 -29.19 9.66
N LEU A 305 8.40 -28.33 9.08
CA LEU A 305 9.78 -28.19 9.56
C LEU A 305 9.89 -27.65 10.99
N LEU A 306 9.01 -26.71 11.37
CA LEU A 306 9.05 -26.07 12.70
C LEU A 306 8.31 -26.89 13.75
N GLU A 307 7.20 -27.53 13.36
CA GLU A 307 6.36 -28.33 14.26
C GLU A 307 6.89 -29.74 14.42
N ASP A 308 7.18 -30.46 13.34
CA ASP A 308 7.55 -31.88 13.41
C ASP A 308 9.03 -32.15 13.12
N GLY A 309 9.75 -31.14 12.63
CA GLY A 309 11.13 -31.27 12.17
C GLY A 309 11.25 -31.68 10.72
N PHE A 310 10.26 -32.38 10.15
CA PHE A 310 10.28 -32.88 8.78
C PHE A 310 9.44 -32.04 7.81
N PRO A 311 9.87 -31.88 6.55
CA PRO A 311 9.10 -31.10 5.58
C PRO A 311 7.78 -31.78 5.23
N ALA A 312 6.68 -31.05 5.39
CA ALA A 312 5.37 -31.41 4.85
C ALA A 312 5.10 -30.61 3.58
N LEU A 313 4.26 -31.15 2.69
CA LEU A 313 3.90 -30.50 1.44
C LEU A 313 2.42 -30.70 1.14
N SER A 314 1.71 -29.58 0.91
CA SER A 314 0.33 -29.60 0.45
C SER A 314 0.22 -30.06 -1.01
N ASP A 315 -0.77 -30.91 -1.28
CA ASP A 315 -1.19 -31.36 -2.62
C ASP A 315 -1.72 -30.22 -3.50
N ALA A 316 -2.11 -29.08 -2.91
CA ALA A 316 -2.51 -27.88 -3.64
C ALA A 316 -1.38 -27.24 -4.46
N PHE A 317 -0.11 -27.52 -4.14
CA PHE A 317 1.06 -26.97 -4.84
C PHE A 317 1.67 -27.94 -5.84
N ILE A 318 1.45 -29.25 -5.65
CA ILE A 318 2.03 -30.28 -6.51
C ILE A 318 1.03 -31.41 -6.73
N ALA A 319 0.74 -31.66 -7.99
CA ALA A 319 0.08 -32.90 -8.39
C ALA A 319 1.16 -33.96 -8.55
N LEU A 320 1.28 -34.84 -7.55
CA LEU A 320 2.08 -36.05 -7.65
C LEU A 320 1.19 -37.13 -8.28
N GLY A 321 1.27 -37.27 -9.61
CA GLY A 321 0.81 -38.50 -10.27
C GLY A 321 1.58 -39.74 -9.78
N ALA A 322 1.48 -40.85 -10.50
CA ALA A 322 2.32 -42.03 -10.26
C ALA A 322 3.79 -41.67 -10.51
N LEU A 323 4.50 -41.17 -9.48
CA LEU A 323 5.93 -40.81 -9.31
C LEU A 323 6.84 -40.96 -10.54
N SER A 324 6.45 -40.39 -11.67
CA SER A 324 7.14 -40.43 -12.94
C SER A 324 7.48 -39.00 -13.33
N MET A 325 8.66 -38.80 -13.93
CA MET A 325 9.12 -37.45 -14.29
C MET A 325 8.12 -36.68 -15.16
N GLU A 326 7.38 -37.40 -15.99
CA GLU A 326 6.40 -36.83 -16.92
C GLU A 326 5.21 -36.23 -16.18
N GLN A 327 4.79 -36.83 -15.06
CA GLN A 327 3.55 -36.46 -14.35
C GLN A 327 3.75 -35.41 -13.24
N LEU A 328 4.97 -34.94 -12.99
CA LEU A 328 5.24 -33.90 -11.98
C LEU A 328 4.74 -32.53 -12.44
N VAL A 329 3.65 -32.01 -11.87
CA VAL A 329 3.10 -30.68 -12.22
C VAL A 329 3.03 -29.80 -10.97
N VAL A 330 3.55 -28.58 -11.08
CA VAL A 330 3.37 -27.53 -10.07
C VAL A 330 2.05 -26.84 -10.38
N CYS A 331 1.12 -26.85 -9.42
CA CYS A 331 -0.21 -26.28 -9.59
C CYS A 331 -0.16 -24.76 -9.39
N GLY A 332 -0.62 -24.00 -10.40
CA GLY A 332 -0.68 -22.54 -10.36
C GLY A 332 -2.03 -21.98 -9.92
N ASP A 333 -3.11 -22.73 -10.13
CA ASP A 333 -4.49 -22.23 -10.06
C ASP A 333 -4.85 -21.60 -8.70
N ASN A 334 -4.29 -22.15 -7.62
CA ASN A 334 -4.50 -21.69 -6.25
C ASN A 334 -3.23 -21.11 -5.60
N TRP A 335 -2.31 -20.56 -6.41
CA TRP A 335 -1.09 -19.98 -5.86
C TRP A 335 -1.44 -18.83 -4.89
N PRO A 336 -0.87 -18.80 -3.68
CA PRO A 336 -1.25 -17.81 -2.68
C PRO A 336 -0.81 -16.41 -3.10
N VAL A 337 -1.72 -15.45 -2.89
CA VAL A 337 -1.51 -14.03 -3.18
C VAL A 337 -1.65 -13.17 -1.93
N GLU A 338 -0.99 -12.01 -1.91
CA GLU A 338 -1.17 -11.02 -0.87
C GLU A 338 -2.57 -10.37 -0.98
N SER A 339 -3.39 -10.46 0.07
CA SER A 339 -4.79 -10.04 0.07
C SER A 339 -5.06 -8.61 -0.43
N ARG A 340 -4.15 -7.67 -0.15
CA ARG A 340 -4.30 -6.27 -0.53
C ARG A 340 -3.87 -5.96 -1.96
N THR A 341 -2.81 -6.61 -2.43
CA THR A 341 -2.15 -6.26 -3.69
C THR A 341 -2.42 -7.27 -4.80
N CYS A 342 -2.97 -8.43 -4.46
CA CYS A 342 -3.12 -9.61 -5.31
C CYS A 342 -1.80 -10.09 -5.94
N ARG A 343 -0.65 -9.70 -5.36
CA ARG A 343 0.65 -10.16 -5.84
C ARG A 343 0.95 -11.57 -5.34
N PRO A 344 1.58 -12.42 -6.16
CA PRO A 344 2.00 -13.74 -5.71
C PRO A 344 2.95 -13.64 -4.53
N LEU A 345 2.77 -14.54 -3.56
CA LEU A 345 3.79 -14.76 -2.55
C LEU A 345 4.98 -15.49 -3.22
N THR A 346 6.19 -15.01 -2.96
CA THR A 346 7.45 -15.53 -3.55
C THR A 346 8.46 -15.83 -2.46
N SER A 347 9.27 -16.88 -2.63
CA SER A 347 10.44 -17.19 -1.81
C SER A 347 11.78 -16.82 -2.49
N SER A 348 11.79 -16.64 -3.81
CA SER A 348 13.03 -16.45 -4.58
C SER A 348 13.58 -15.01 -4.58
N ARG A 349 12.84 -14.04 -4.03
CA ARG A 349 13.10 -12.59 -4.16
C ARG A 349 14.54 -12.19 -3.88
N ARG A 350 15.05 -12.51 -2.69
CA ARG A 350 16.38 -12.06 -2.28
C ARG A 350 17.47 -12.67 -3.17
N SER A 351 17.34 -13.95 -3.48
CA SER A 351 18.30 -14.67 -4.32
C SER A 351 18.32 -14.12 -5.74
N GLN A 352 17.16 -13.87 -6.37
CA GLN A 352 17.10 -13.23 -7.68
C GLN A 352 17.66 -11.81 -7.67
N GLN A 353 17.38 -11.02 -6.63
CA GLN A 353 17.88 -9.64 -6.52
C GLN A 353 19.41 -9.59 -6.38
N LEU A 354 20.00 -10.50 -5.58
CA LEU A 354 21.45 -10.60 -5.44
C LEU A 354 22.12 -11.12 -6.72
N MET A 355 21.47 -12.02 -7.45
CA MET A 355 22.05 -12.67 -8.62
C MET A 355 21.87 -11.89 -9.94
N TYR A 356 20.70 -11.30 -10.15
CA TYR A 356 20.29 -10.68 -11.42
C TYR A 356 19.90 -9.21 -11.28
N GLY A 357 19.83 -8.68 -10.05
CA GLY A 357 19.44 -7.31 -9.76
C GLY A 357 17.94 -7.10 -9.53
N LYS A 358 17.59 -5.94 -8.95
CA LYS A 358 16.21 -5.54 -8.63
C LYS A 358 15.29 -5.55 -9.86
N ALA A 359 15.76 -4.99 -10.98
CA ALA A 359 14.99 -4.90 -12.22
C ALA A 359 14.59 -6.26 -12.79
N HIS A 360 15.47 -7.26 -12.72
CA HIS A 360 15.13 -8.62 -13.14
C HIS A 360 14.02 -9.21 -12.29
N TYR A 361 14.16 -9.15 -10.96
CA TYR A 361 13.13 -9.66 -10.07
C TYR A 361 11.79 -8.92 -10.25
N LYS A 362 11.80 -7.61 -10.52
CA LYS A 362 10.57 -6.87 -10.80
C LYS A 362 9.87 -7.29 -12.08
N ALA A 363 10.62 -7.52 -13.15
CA ALA A 363 10.09 -8.10 -14.38
C ALA A 363 9.50 -9.51 -14.13
N TYR A 364 10.22 -10.33 -13.36
CA TYR A 364 9.78 -11.65 -12.94
C TYR A 364 8.48 -11.62 -12.09
N GLU A 365 8.44 -10.81 -11.04
CA GLU A 365 7.27 -10.64 -10.14
C GLU A 365 6.05 -10.15 -10.94
N ALA A 366 6.25 -9.21 -11.88
CA ALA A 366 5.17 -8.73 -12.74
C ALA A 366 4.68 -9.80 -13.71
N CYS A 367 5.59 -10.55 -14.36
CA CYS A 367 5.23 -11.71 -15.19
C CYS A 367 4.37 -12.69 -14.41
N PHE A 368 4.80 -13.01 -13.19
CA PHE A 368 4.10 -13.93 -12.33
C PHE A 368 2.72 -13.40 -11.92
N THR A 369 2.65 -12.12 -11.52
CA THR A 369 1.38 -11.47 -11.16
C THR A 369 0.39 -11.47 -12.33
N ILE A 370 0.84 -11.13 -13.54
CA ILE A 370 0.00 -11.07 -14.73
C ILE A 370 -0.55 -12.46 -15.08
N ARG A 371 0.29 -13.49 -15.03
CA ARG A 371 -0.13 -14.86 -15.33
C ARG A 371 -1.13 -15.40 -14.33
N LEU A 372 -0.92 -15.19 -13.03
CA LEU A 372 -1.90 -15.60 -12.01
C LEU A 372 -3.20 -14.80 -12.07
N ALA A 373 -3.13 -13.54 -12.51
CA ALA A 373 -4.32 -12.71 -12.66
C ALA A 373 -5.28 -13.19 -13.76
N ILE A 374 -4.80 -14.03 -14.69
CA ILE A 374 -5.67 -14.70 -15.67
C ILE A 374 -6.78 -15.47 -14.94
N ASP A 375 -6.41 -16.16 -13.87
CA ASP A 375 -7.32 -17.01 -13.09
C ASP A 375 -7.96 -16.26 -11.90
N ASN A 376 -7.37 -15.13 -11.48
CA ASN A 376 -7.69 -14.47 -10.21
C ASN A 376 -7.92 -12.95 -10.30
N ILE A 377 -8.31 -12.40 -11.47
CA ILE A 377 -8.58 -10.96 -11.57
C ILE A 377 -9.68 -10.54 -10.57
N PRO A 378 -9.48 -9.48 -9.77
CA PRO A 378 -10.51 -9.02 -8.85
C PRO A 378 -11.80 -8.64 -9.61
N GLN A 379 -12.95 -9.12 -9.12
CA GLN A 379 -14.23 -8.98 -9.81
C GLN A 379 -14.65 -7.51 -10.06
N ASP A 380 -14.18 -6.59 -9.21
CA ASP A 380 -14.42 -5.15 -9.30
C ASP A 380 -13.53 -4.43 -10.32
N ARG A 381 -12.38 -5.02 -10.70
CA ARG A 381 -11.40 -4.37 -11.58
C ARG A 381 -11.86 -4.43 -13.03
N TYR A 382 -12.06 -3.26 -13.64
CA TYR A 382 -12.57 -3.13 -15.01
C TYR A 382 -13.90 -3.87 -15.22
N SER A 383 -14.78 -3.87 -14.21
CA SER A 383 -16.07 -4.58 -14.24
C SER A 383 -17.02 -4.13 -15.36
N SER A 384 -16.81 -2.92 -15.89
CA SER A 384 -17.55 -2.40 -17.06
C SER A 384 -17.13 -3.04 -18.38
N ILE A 385 -15.98 -3.74 -18.43
CA ILE A 385 -15.46 -4.40 -19.63
C ILE A 385 -15.93 -5.85 -19.64
N GLN A 386 -16.85 -6.18 -20.55
CA GLN A 386 -17.37 -7.54 -20.72
C GLN A 386 -16.39 -8.47 -21.45
N ASP A 387 -15.55 -7.92 -22.33
CA ASP A 387 -14.54 -8.68 -23.08
C ASP A 387 -13.37 -9.09 -22.16
N MET A 388 -13.35 -10.37 -21.76
CA MET A 388 -12.40 -10.88 -20.77
C MET A 388 -10.93 -10.74 -21.21
N PRO A 389 -10.52 -11.12 -22.44
CA PRO A 389 -9.19 -10.80 -22.97
C PRO A 389 -8.78 -9.33 -22.85
N PHE A 390 -9.66 -8.39 -23.19
CA PHE A 390 -9.36 -6.96 -23.10
C PHE A 390 -9.29 -6.49 -21.63
N ARG A 391 -10.17 -7.03 -20.78
CA ARG A 391 -10.15 -6.80 -19.33
C ARG A 391 -8.83 -7.23 -18.69
N LEU A 392 -8.36 -8.45 -19.01
CA LEU A 392 -7.04 -8.96 -18.57
C LEU A 392 -5.90 -8.09 -19.10
N SER A 393 -6.02 -7.62 -20.34
CA SER A 393 -5.02 -6.74 -20.96
C SER A 393 -4.92 -5.39 -20.25
N CYS A 394 -6.05 -4.78 -19.89
CA CYS A 394 -6.08 -3.56 -19.09
C CYS A 394 -5.43 -3.78 -17.70
N TYR A 395 -5.71 -4.91 -17.07
CA TYR A 395 -5.12 -5.25 -15.77
C TYR A 395 -3.60 -5.50 -15.87
N ALA A 396 -3.12 -6.17 -16.91
CA ALA A 396 -1.70 -6.35 -17.16
C ALA A 396 -0.97 -5.01 -17.36
N ALA A 397 -1.57 -4.08 -18.11
CA ALA A 397 -1.06 -2.73 -18.26
C ALA A 397 -1.07 -1.96 -16.92
N GLU A 398 -2.12 -2.09 -16.11
CA GLU A 398 -2.20 -1.49 -14.78
C GLU A 398 -1.04 -1.95 -13.86
N ILE A 399 -0.71 -3.25 -13.88
CA ILE A 399 0.42 -3.80 -13.11
C ILE A 399 1.73 -3.12 -13.53
N ALA A 400 1.97 -2.97 -14.83
CA ALA A 400 3.17 -2.29 -15.32
C ALA A 400 3.21 -0.81 -14.91
N LEU A 401 2.10 -0.09 -15.05
CA LEU A 401 1.99 1.32 -14.68
C LEU A 401 2.14 1.54 -13.16
N LYS A 402 1.77 0.57 -12.32
CA LYS A 402 2.10 0.62 -10.88
C LYS A 402 3.60 0.57 -10.61
N VAL A 403 4.38 -0.15 -11.42
CA VAL A 403 5.85 -0.13 -11.33
C VAL A 403 6.39 1.23 -11.80
N TYR A 404 5.82 1.78 -12.88
CA TYR A 404 6.15 3.14 -13.33
C TYR A 404 6.01 4.18 -12.22
N PHE A 405 4.88 4.17 -11.49
CA PHE A 405 4.68 5.10 -10.38
C PHE A 405 5.72 4.96 -9.28
N ASN A 406 6.18 3.74 -8.98
CA ASN A 406 7.24 3.54 -7.99
C ASN A 406 8.57 4.10 -8.50
N ASP A 407 8.91 3.90 -9.78
CA ASP A 407 10.10 4.52 -10.36
C ASP A 407 10.03 6.06 -10.26
N VAL A 408 8.87 6.67 -10.56
CA VAL A 408 8.68 8.13 -10.45
C VAL A 408 8.80 8.60 -9.00
N LYS A 409 8.23 7.87 -8.04
CA LYS A 409 8.40 8.18 -6.61
C LYS A 409 9.85 8.07 -6.17
N ASP A 410 10.56 7.04 -6.60
CA ASP A 410 11.98 6.84 -6.30
C ASP A 410 12.85 7.96 -6.92
N LEU A 411 12.54 8.41 -8.14
CA LEU A 411 13.19 9.56 -8.78
C LEU A 411 13.00 10.84 -7.96
N VAL A 412 11.76 11.15 -7.60
CA VAL A 412 11.45 12.37 -6.84
C VAL A 412 12.09 12.31 -5.45
N ASN A 413 11.92 11.20 -4.74
CA ASN A 413 12.49 11.01 -3.41
C ASN A 413 14.02 11.08 -3.42
N SER A 414 14.69 10.38 -4.32
CA SER A 414 16.16 10.42 -4.41
C SER A 414 16.68 11.82 -4.72
N THR A 415 16.00 12.57 -5.58
CA THR A 415 16.37 13.95 -5.89
C THR A 415 16.16 14.87 -4.69
N ILE A 416 15.03 14.77 -4.00
CA ILE A 416 14.76 15.53 -2.77
C ILE A 416 15.78 15.20 -1.69
N GLN A 417 16.10 13.93 -1.47
CA GLN A 417 17.12 13.52 -0.48
C GLN A 417 18.49 14.09 -0.82
N LEU A 418 18.87 14.13 -2.10
CA LEU A 418 20.12 14.76 -2.53
C LEU A 418 20.13 16.27 -2.28
N LEU A 419 19.01 16.97 -2.51
CA LEU A 419 18.86 18.40 -2.24
C LEU A 419 18.84 18.70 -0.73
N LEU A 420 18.27 17.81 0.08
CA LEU A 420 18.20 17.97 1.53
C LEU A 420 19.49 17.55 2.24
N LYS A 421 20.30 16.66 1.67
CA LYS A 421 21.50 16.11 2.32
C LYS A 421 22.45 17.20 2.88
N PRO A 422 22.80 18.29 2.16
CA PRO A 422 23.63 19.35 2.73
C PRO A 422 23.01 20.02 3.95
N VAL A 423 21.69 20.22 3.94
CA VAL A 423 20.93 20.82 5.06
C VAL A 423 20.86 19.86 6.24
N LEU A 424 20.63 18.58 5.98
CA LEU A 424 20.52 17.54 7.02
C LEU A 424 21.89 17.17 7.63
N SER A 425 22.97 17.29 6.87
CA SER A 425 24.33 17.01 7.33
C SER A 425 25.02 18.20 8.01
N GLY A 426 24.49 19.44 7.90
CA GLY A 426 25.02 20.59 8.63
C GLY A 426 24.70 20.56 10.13
N ASP A 427 25.59 21.03 10.98
CA ASP A 427 25.36 21.12 12.45
C ASP A 427 24.39 22.23 12.85
N ASP A 428 23.98 23.07 11.91
CA ASP A 428 23.07 24.17 12.15
C ASP A 428 21.64 23.66 12.41
N ARG A 429 21.34 23.46 13.70
CA ARG A 429 20.01 23.12 14.21
C ARG A 429 18.96 24.16 13.82
N LEU A 430 19.37 25.43 13.62
CA LEU A 430 18.50 26.49 13.15
C LEU A 430 18.18 26.28 11.67
N ALA A 431 19.17 26.08 10.79
CA ALA A 431 18.93 25.76 9.38
C ALA A 431 18.08 24.49 9.19
N LYS A 432 18.25 23.48 10.05
CA LYS A 432 17.39 22.28 10.09
C LYS A 432 15.94 22.61 10.48
N ARG A 433 15.72 23.51 11.44
CA ARG A 433 14.37 23.99 11.82
C ARG A 433 13.79 24.94 10.76
N THR A 434 14.55 25.89 10.25
CA THR A 434 14.16 26.87 9.23
C THR A 434 13.82 26.19 7.90
N ALA A 435 14.55 25.15 7.50
CA ALA A 435 14.20 24.32 6.34
C ALA A 435 12.88 23.54 6.51
N ILE A 436 12.43 23.35 7.75
CA ILE A 436 11.16 22.69 8.10
C ILE A 436 10.03 23.71 8.34
N VAL A 437 10.33 24.94 8.79
CA VAL A 437 9.35 25.86 9.40
C VAL A 437 9.19 27.22 8.68
N ASP A 438 10.23 27.81 8.07
CA ASP A 438 10.11 29.16 7.48
C ASP A 438 9.70 29.12 6.01
N HIS A 439 8.39 29.21 5.78
CA HIS A 439 7.76 29.26 4.48
C HIS A 439 7.36 30.68 4.10
N THR A 440 8.28 31.48 3.55
CA THR A 440 7.87 32.63 2.73
C THR A 440 7.40 32.12 1.34
N PRO A 441 6.23 32.56 0.85
CA PRO A 441 5.58 31.97 -0.33
C PRO A 441 6.24 32.44 -1.64
N ALA A 442 7.29 31.76 -2.08
CA ALA A 442 7.86 31.89 -3.43
C ALA A 442 7.41 30.71 -4.31
N THR A 443 6.62 31.02 -5.35
CA THR A 443 5.84 30.13 -6.21
C THR A 443 6.65 29.11 -7.04
N PHE A 444 6.54 27.81 -6.75
CA PHE A 444 6.84 26.74 -7.71
C PHE A 444 5.65 26.53 -8.66
N GLU A 445 5.83 26.88 -9.92
CA GLU A 445 5.05 26.28 -10.99
C GLU A 445 5.75 24.99 -11.46
N LEU A 446 5.00 23.89 -11.62
CA LEU A 446 5.54 22.70 -12.29
C LEU A 446 5.94 23.12 -13.70
N THR A 447 7.21 22.96 -14.06
CA THR A 447 7.68 23.39 -15.37
C THR A 447 6.99 22.51 -16.40
N SER A 448 6.09 23.10 -17.17
CA SER A 448 5.42 22.40 -18.26
C SER A 448 6.48 21.98 -19.27
N SER A 449 6.43 20.72 -19.70
CA SER A 449 7.23 20.24 -20.82
C SER A 449 7.12 21.16 -22.04
N TYR A 450 8.21 21.30 -22.80
CA TYR A 450 8.24 22.00 -24.09
C TYR A 450 7.25 21.43 -25.13
N LEU A 451 6.74 20.21 -24.91
CA LEU A 451 5.73 19.56 -25.75
C LEU A 451 4.29 20.04 -25.47
N GLY A 452 4.09 20.89 -24.48
CA GLY A 452 2.75 21.35 -24.08
C GLY A 452 1.89 20.21 -23.52
N ARG A 453 0.58 20.26 -23.79
CA ARG A 453 -0.36 19.20 -23.39
C ARG A 453 -0.44 18.14 -24.48
N GLN A 454 -0.42 16.87 -24.09
CA GLN A 454 -0.55 15.71 -24.98
C GLN A 454 -1.74 14.84 -24.55
N PRO A 455 -2.28 13.96 -25.41
CA PRO A 455 -3.30 12.99 -25.00
C PRO A 455 -2.66 11.79 -24.27
N VAL A 456 -3.44 11.05 -23.48
CA VAL A 456 -2.96 9.80 -22.83
C VAL A 456 -2.46 8.77 -23.85
N THR A 457 -3.08 8.70 -25.03
CA THR A 457 -2.66 7.81 -26.14
C THR A 457 -1.23 8.08 -26.60
N PHE A 458 -0.72 9.32 -26.47
CA PHE A 458 0.68 9.63 -26.75
C PHE A 458 1.63 8.89 -25.81
N PHE A 459 1.31 8.84 -24.51
CA PHE A 459 2.11 8.10 -23.54
C PHE A 459 2.05 6.59 -23.78
N ALA A 460 0.86 6.06 -24.08
CA ALA A 460 0.68 4.65 -24.42
C ALA A 460 1.50 4.25 -25.66
N ASP A 461 1.51 5.09 -26.70
CA ASP A 461 2.31 4.89 -27.92
C ASP A 461 3.82 4.94 -27.62
N LEU A 462 4.27 5.84 -26.73
CA LEU A 462 5.67 5.85 -26.27
C LEU A 462 6.05 4.56 -25.53
N ILE A 463 5.15 3.98 -24.72
CA ILE A 463 5.39 2.70 -24.04
C ILE A 463 5.59 1.60 -25.08
N LEU A 464 4.69 1.50 -26.07
CA LEU A 464 4.75 0.47 -27.12
C LEU A 464 6.05 0.57 -27.93
N LYS A 465 6.37 1.77 -28.45
CA LYS A 465 7.60 2.01 -29.21
C LYS A 465 8.87 1.65 -28.44
N GLN A 466 8.88 1.80 -27.13
CA GLN A 466 10.02 1.45 -26.27
C GLN A 466 10.07 -0.02 -25.88
N CYS A 467 8.93 -0.72 -25.94
CA CYS A 467 8.87 -2.16 -25.75
C CYS A 467 9.35 -2.92 -26.99
N ASP A 468 9.09 -2.42 -28.20
CA ASP A 468 9.45 -3.08 -29.47
C ASP A 468 10.97 -3.04 -29.79
N GLY A 469 11.73 -2.11 -29.20
CA GLY A 469 13.14 -1.89 -29.52
C GLY A 469 14.13 -2.79 -28.73
N PRO A 470 15.06 -3.52 -29.40
CA PRO A 470 16.12 -4.28 -28.72
C PRO A 470 17.10 -3.38 -27.96
N GLN A 471 17.27 -2.13 -28.44
CA GLN A 471 18.03 -1.06 -27.78
C GLN A 471 17.19 0.21 -27.66
N ALA A 472 15.98 0.08 -27.13
CA ALA A 472 15.11 1.23 -26.92
C ALA A 472 15.86 2.29 -26.10
N THR A 473 16.23 3.39 -26.75
CA THR A 473 16.90 4.51 -26.11
C THR A 473 15.94 5.03 -25.07
N ARG A 474 16.32 4.90 -23.79
CA ARG A 474 15.51 5.34 -22.65
C ARG A 474 15.30 6.84 -22.77
N LYS A 475 14.20 7.22 -23.40
CA LYS A 475 13.75 8.59 -23.59
C LYS A 475 12.73 8.92 -22.50
N PRO A 476 12.55 10.20 -22.19
CA PRO A 476 11.40 10.62 -21.41
C PRO A 476 10.10 10.00 -21.95
N PRO A 477 9.21 9.50 -21.08
CA PRO A 477 9.21 9.74 -19.64
C PRO A 477 9.77 8.54 -18.82
N PHE A 478 10.62 7.70 -19.41
CA PHE A 478 11.17 6.49 -18.78
C PHE A 478 12.51 6.71 -18.07
N ILE A 479 12.57 6.34 -16.79
CA ILE A 479 13.70 6.64 -15.91
C ILE A 479 14.88 5.71 -16.20
N LYS A 480 16.08 6.29 -16.36
CA LYS A 480 17.31 5.52 -16.55
C LYS A 480 17.61 4.71 -15.29
N GLY A 481 17.53 3.39 -15.40
CA GLY A 481 17.76 2.47 -14.29
C GLY A 481 16.46 2.05 -13.59
N GLY A 482 15.33 2.63 -13.97
CA GLY A 482 14.01 2.23 -13.47
C GLY A 482 13.62 0.82 -13.86
N ASP A 483 12.73 0.24 -13.05
CA ASP A 483 12.24 -1.13 -13.17
C ASP A 483 11.07 -1.25 -14.18
N PHE A 484 10.50 -0.13 -14.64
CA PHE A 484 9.30 -0.10 -15.48
C PHE A 484 9.46 -0.77 -16.85
N LEU A 485 10.45 -0.40 -17.66
CA LEU A 485 10.54 -0.89 -19.05
C LEU A 485 10.67 -2.43 -19.14
N PRO A 486 11.48 -3.10 -18.30
CA PRO A 486 11.47 -4.57 -18.22
C PRO A 486 10.09 -5.16 -17.95
N VAL A 487 9.34 -4.55 -17.03
CA VAL A 487 7.98 -4.98 -16.67
C VAL A 487 6.99 -4.69 -17.80
N ALA A 488 7.07 -3.52 -18.43
CA ALA A 488 6.20 -3.11 -19.53
C ALA A 488 6.33 -4.06 -20.73
N ARG A 489 7.55 -4.53 -21.03
CA ARG A 489 7.78 -5.53 -22.11
C ARG A 489 7.08 -6.85 -21.83
N VAL A 490 7.14 -7.31 -20.58
CA VAL A 490 6.41 -8.52 -20.14
C VAL A 490 4.91 -8.29 -20.28
N ALA A 491 4.39 -7.15 -19.80
CA ALA A 491 2.97 -6.83 -19.91
C ALA A 491 2.51 -6.75 -21.38
N VAL A 492 3.25 -6.07 -22.26
CA VAL A 492 2.95 -5.99 -23.70
C VAL A 492 2.95 -7.39 -24.34
N HIS A 493 3.92 -8.23 -24.00
CA HIS A 493 3.96 -9.62 -24.50
C HIS A 493 2.71 -10.42 -24.09
N GLU A 494 2.31 -10.35 -22.81
CA GLU A 494 1.12 -11.03 -22.32
C GLU A 494 -0.17 -10.43 -22.91
N ILE A 495 -0.26 -9.10 -23.08
CA ILE A 495 -1.38 -8.45 -23.78
C ILE A 495 -1.50 -8.93 -25.23
N CYS A 496 -0.39 -9.05 -25.95
CA CYS A 496 -0.38 -9.62 -27.31
C CYS A 496 -0.85 -11.09 -27.34
N SER A 497 -0.50 -11.86 -26.31
CA SER A 497 -1.02 -13.23 -26.12
C SER A 497 -2.54 -13.21 -25.95
N PHE A 498 -3.08 -12.37 -25.06
CA PHE A 498 -4.53 -12.23 -24.87
C PHE A 498 -5.26 -11.77 -26.13
N ALA A 499 -4.68 -10.80 -26.84
CA ALA A 499 -5.20 -10.34 -28.13
C ALA A 499 -5.31 -11.50 -29.11
N SER A 500 -4.30 -12.38 -29.18
CA SER A 500 -4.32 -13.55 -30.09
C SER A 500 -5.47 -14.52 -29.77
N HIS A 501 -5.84 -14.67 -28.49
CA HIS A 501 -6.97 -15.51 -28.06
C HIS A 501 -8.33 -14.87 -28.39
N ALA A 502 -8.43 -13.53 -28.35
CA ALA A 502 -9.64 -12.80 -28.72
C ALA A 502 -9.95 -12.83 -30.24
N ARG A 503 -9.02 -13.31 -31.07
CA ARG A 503 -9.10 -13.35 -32.54
C ARG A 503 -9.51 -12.03 -33.23
N PRO A 504 -9.02 -10.85 -32.81
CA PRO A 504 -9.17 -9.66 -33.62
C PRO A 504 -8.39 -9.86 -34.95
N PRO A 505 -8.82 -9.22 -36.05
CA PRO A 505 -8.02 -9.17 -37.27
C PRO A 505 -6.60 -8.70 -36.95
N SER A 506 -5.57 -9.34 -37.52
CA SER A 506 -4.15 -9.08 -37.19
C SER A 506 -3.72 -7.62 -37.33
N VAL A 507 -4.39 -6.85 -38.19
CA VAL A 507 -4.21 -5.39 -38.37
C VAL A 507 -4.55 -4.59 -37.10
N HIS A 508 -5.20 -5.20 -36.11
CA HIS A 508 -5.69 -4.53 -34.90
C HIS A 508 -4.95 -4.90 -33.61
N THR A 509 -3.96 -5.79 -33.62
CA THR A 509 -3.25 -6.16 -32.37
C THR A 509 -2.56 -4.96 -31.70
N ASN A 510 -1.86 -4.11 -32.46
CA ASN A 510 -1.24 -2.90 -31.91
C ASN A 510 -2.26 -1.92 -31.35
N LYS A 511 -3.41 -1.78 -32.02
CA LYS A 511 -4.51 -0.94 -31.53
C LYS A 511 -5.09 -1.50 -30.24
N PHE A 512 -5.31 -2.81 -30.16
CA PHE A 512 -5.80 -3.50 -28.96
C PHE A 512 -4.85 -3.28 -27.76
N VAL A 513 -3.54 -3.41 -27.97
CA VAL A 513 -2.54 -3.15 -26.92
C VAL A 513 -2.55 -1.67 -26.51
N LEU A 514 -2.60 -0.75 -27.48
CA LEU A 514 -2.65 0.70 -27.23
C LEU A 514 -3.90 1.08 -26.43
N ASP A 515 -5.06 0.55 -26.80
CA ASP A 515 -6.34 0.81 -26.15
C ASP A 515 -6.34 0.26 -24.71
N ALA A 516 -5.75 -0.91 -24.47
CA ALA A 516 -5.61 -1.50 -23.14
C ALA A 516 -4.70 -0.64 -22.22
N ILE A 517 -3.54 -0.20 -22.73
CA ILE A 517 -2.62 0.67 -21.98
C ILE A 517 -3.25 2.04 -21.72
N THR A 518 -3.96 2.59 -22.70
CA THR A 518 -4.68 3.86 -22.57
C THR A 518 -5.75 3.73 -21.48
N THR A 519 -6.61 2.72 -21.56
CA THR A 519 -7.65 2.44 -20.55
C THR A 519 -7.07 2.30 -19.15
N ALA A 520 -5.95 1.59 -18.99
CA ALA A 520 -5.26 1.47 -17.71
C ALA A 520 -4.68 2.81 -17.21
N CYS A 521 -4.10 3.63 -18.09
CA CYS A 521 -3.64 4.97 -17.74
C CYS A 521 -4.79 5.87 -17.25
N GLU A 522 -5.95 5.78 -17.91
CA GLU A 522 -7.15 6.54 -17.54
C GLU A 522 -7.74 6.07 -16.20
N ALA A 523 -7.83 4.74 -16.00
CA ALA A 523 -8.29 4.15 -14.74
C ALA A 523 -7.37 4.53 -13.57
N LEU A 524 -6.06 4.60 -13.80
CA LEU A 524 -5.06 5.07 -12.83
C LEU A 524 -4.96 6.60 -12.73
N LYS A 525 -5.75 7.34 -13.52
CA LYS A 525 -5.75 8.82 -13.58
C LYS A 525 -4.36 9.41 -13.82
N ILE A 526 -3.59 8.79 -14.73
CA ILE A 526 -2.27 9.29 -15.12
C ILE A 526 -2.47 10.53 -16.00
N ASN A 527 -2.32 11.69 -15.37
CA ASN A 527 -2.41 12.99 -16.04
C ASN A 527 -1.05 13.66 -16.25
N HIS A 528 -0.02 13.22 -15.54
CA HIS A 528 1.30 13.82 -15.62
C HIS A 528 2.37 12.74 -15.62
N VAL A 529 3.37 12.93 -16.46
CA VAL A 529 4.56 12.07 -16.52
C VAL A 529 5.81 12.95 -16.50
N PRO A 530 6.86 12.58 -15.75
CA PRO A 530 8.08 13.37 -15.71
C PRO A 530 8.75 13.43 -17.08
N TRP A 531 9.34 14.57 -17.41
CA TRP A 531 9.87 14.88 -18.72
C TRP A 531 11.27 15.50 -18.66
N SER A 532 11.79 15.96 -19.79
CA SER A 532 13.08 16.64 -19.91
C SER A 532 12.93 18.11 -20.32
N CYS A 533 13.90 18.96 -19.96
CA CYS A 533 13.89 20.41 -20.27
C CYS A 533 13.99 20.77 -21.76
N GLY A 534 14.24 19.82 -22.68
CA GLY A 534 14.44 20.16 -24.08
C GLY A 534 14.33 19.00 -25.06
N PRO A 535 14.16 19.30 -26.37
CA PRO A 535 13.83 18.32 -27.41
C PRO A 535 14.87 17.21 -27.60
N ARG A 536 16.13 17.47 -27.23
CA ARG A 536 17.23 16.50 -27.34
C ARG A 536 17.65 15.91 -26.01
N SER A 537 17.06 16.34 -24.89
CA SER A 537 17.45 15.84 -23.58
C SER A 537 16.84 14.46 -23.33
N THR A 538 17.69 13.48 -23.07
CA THR A 538 17.32 12.11 -22.69
C THR A 538 17.18 11.96 -21.17
N THR A 539 17.62 12.96 -20.40
CA THR A 539 17.57 12.94 -18.93
C THR A 539 16.26 13.55 -18.45
N ILE A 540 15.52 12.75 -17.67
CA ILE A 540 14.33 13.20 -16.98
C ILE A 540 14.72 14.09 -15.80
N ILE A 541 13.95 15.15 -15.58
CA ILE A 541 14.14 16.07 -14.47
C ILE A 541 12.88 16.03 -13.62
N HIS A 542 13.05 15.88 -12.31
CA HIS A 542 11.97 15.65 -11.35
C HIS A 542 10.91 16.76 -11.26
N ASP A 543 11.21 17.98 -11.73
CA ASP A 543 10.36 19.17 -11.68
C ASP A 543 9.77 19.57 -13.06
N VAL A 544 10.11 18.84 -14.13
CA VAL A 544 9.54 19.02 -15.47
C VAL A 544 8.52 17.95 -15.74
N TRP A 545 7.27 18.32 -15.99
CA TRP A 545 6.17 17.38 -16.17
C TRP A 545 5.44 17.62 -17.49
N LEU A 546 5.16 16.53 -18.19
CA LEU A 546 4.29 16.52 -19.37
C LEU A 546 2.85 16.28 -18.92
N ASN A 547 1.93 17.18 -19.27
CA ASN A 547 0.51 17.04 -18.99
C ASN A 547 -0.16 16.21 -20.11
N LEU A 548 -0.80 15.11 -19.72
CA LEU A 548 -1.51 14.15 -20.58
C LEU A 548 -3.03 14.43 -20.69
N GLY A 549 -3.50 15.57 -20.17
CA GLY A 549 -4.90 15.96 -20.06
C GLY A 549 -5.47 16.75 -21.25
N ALA A 550 -4.82 16.75 -22.42
CA ALA A 550 -5.37 17.44 -23.59
C ALA A 550 -6.65 16.75 -24.12
N LYS A 551 -7.80 17.44 -24.07
CA LYS A 551 -8.67 17.54 -25.26
C LYS A 551 -8.11 18.70 -26.07
N ALA A 552 -7.76 18.49 -27.33
CA ALA A 552 -7.05 19.44 -28.19
C ALA A 552 -7.57 20.89 -28.01
N GLN A 553 -6.83 21.71 -27.27
CA GLN A 553 -7.04 23.15 -27.14
C GLN A 553 -5.68 23.84 -27.06
N PRO A 554 -5.57 25.08 -27.58
CA PRO A 554 -4.28 25.70 -27.87
C PRO A 554 -3.52 26.10 -26.59
N PRO A 555 -2.18 26.11 -26.64
CA PRO A 555 -1.35 26.34 -25.47
C PRO A 555 -1.33 27.82 -25.08
N SER A 556 -1.65 28.11 -23.83
CA SER A 556 -1.36 29.39 -23.18
C SER A 556 0.06 29.37 -22.62
N THR A 557 0.87 30.32 -23.04
CA THR A 557 2.26 30.56 -22.64
C THR A 557 2.37 31.01 -21.19
N LEU A 558 3.23 30.37 -20.38
CA LEU A 558 3.67 30.95 -19.10
C LEU A 558 5.13 30.70 -18.76
N PHE A 559 5.57 31.60 -17.87
CA PHE A 559 6.91 32.02 -17.44
C PHE A 559 7.62 31.02 -16.49
N ARG A 560 8.85 31.37 -16.09
CA ARG A 560 9.85 30.52 -15.43
C ARG A 560 10.30 31.17 -14.11
N GLN A 561 10.27 30.48 -12.95
CA GLN A 561 11.19 30.62 -11.77
C GLN A 561 10.79 29.75 -10.53
N HIS A 562 11.65 29.70 -9.50
CA HIS A 562 11.95 28.61 -8.52
C HIS A 562 11.17 28.59 -7.13
N SER A 563 11.72 28.01 -6.03
CA SER A 563 11.25 26.83 -5.24
C SER A 563 10.70 26.90 -3.78
N ASN A 564 9.68 26.07 -3.36
CA ASN A 564 9.59 25.18 -2.13
C ASN A 564 8.35 24.18 -1.99
N SER A 565 8.42 23.13 -1.12
CA SER A 565 7.53 21.93 -1.07
C SER A 565 6.03 22.08 -0.71
N SER A 566 5.63 23.10 0.05
CA SER A 566 4.20 23.41 0.32
C SER A 566 3.44 23.76 -0.96
N ILE A 567 4.16 24.24 -1.96
CA ILE A 567 3.62 24.57 -3.28
C ILE A 567 3.49 23.33 -4.15
N ALA A 568 4.28 22.26 -3.95
CA ALA A 568 3.98 21.00 -4.62
C ALA A 568 2.58 20.50 -4.22
N ILE A 569 2.17 20.73 -2.97
CA ILE A 569 0.80 20.45 -2.50
C ILE A 569 -0.20 21.43 -3.12
N GLN A 570 0.05 22.74 -3.09
CA GLN A 570 -0.88 23.72 -3.69
C GLN A 570 -1.00 23.61 -5.21
N THR A 571 0.10 23.42 -5.93
CA THR A 571 0.13 23.16 -7.36
C THR A 571 -0.47 21.81 -7.69
N SER A 572 -0.24 20.77 -6.87
CA SER A 572 -0.98 19.50 -7.01
C SER A 572 -2.48 19.71 -6.78
N GLN A 573 -2.88 20.51 -5.80
CA GLN A 573 -4.28 20.87 -5.54
C GLN A 573 -4.88 21.71 -6.66
N ALA A 574 -4.13 22.65 -7.26
CA ALA A 574 -4.56 23.48 -8.38
C ALA A 574 -4.65 22.67 -9.68
N MET A 575 -3.70 21.76 -9.90
CA MET A 575 -3.77 20.77 -10.97
C MET A 575 -4.95 19.82 -10.80
N GLN A 576 -5.15 19.29 -9.59
CA GLN A 576 -6.31 18.49 -9.27
C GLN A 576 -7.58 19.30 -9.42
N ALA A 577 -7.60 20.58 -9.03
CA ALA A 577 -8.77 21.43 -9.17
C ALA A 577 -9.13 21.66 -10.64
N SER A 578 -8.14 21.83 -11.53
CA SER A 578 -8.33 22.08 -12.97
C SER A 578 -8.46 20.83 -13.84
N ASP A 579 -8.10 19.66 -13.31
CA ASP A 579 -8.24 18.38 -14.02
C ASP A 579 -9.69 17.88 -13.97
N PRO A 580 -10.35 17.71 -15.14
CA PRO A 580 -11.70 17.15 -15.21
C PRO A 580 -11.87 15.79 -14.51
N ARG A 581 -10.83 14.96 -14.43
CA ARG A 581 -10.90 13.58 -13.90
C ARG A 581 -10.41 13.44 -12.46
N ALA A 582 -9.77 14.48 -11.92
CA ALA A 582 -9.25 14.43 -10.56
C ALA A 582 -10.39 14.35 -9.55
N ASP A 583 -10.15 13.59 -8.48
CA ASP A 583 -11.08 13.50 -7.36
C ASP A 583 -11.39 14.88 -6.80
N TRP A 584 -12.64 15.05 -6.37
CA TRP A 584 -13.12 16.30 -5.81
C TRP A 584 -14.18 15.98 -4.75
N SER A 585 -14.31 16.87 -3.78
CA SER A 585 -15.29 16.73 -2.69
C SER A 585 -16.39 17.77 -2.87
N ALA A 586 -17.62 17.29 -2.94
CA ALA A 586 -18.78 18.14 -3.04
C ALA A 586 -19.11 18.84 -1.71
N LEU A 587 -18.65 18.31 -0.57
CA LEU A 587 -18.80 18.96 0.73
C LEU A 587 -17.73 20.03 0.98
N ASN A 588 -16.52 19.87 0.43
CA ASN A 588 -15.45 20.86 0.57
C ASN A 588 -15.62 22.04 -0.39
N VAL A 589 -16.38 21.87 -1.47
CA VAL A 589 -16.66 22.94 -2.43
C VAL A 589 -17.99 23.61 -2.08
N GLN A 590 -17.91 24.78 -1.46
CA GLN A 590 -19.09 25.63 -1.23
C GLN A 590 -19.75 26.00 -2.56
N LEU A 591 -21.08 26.20 -2.56
CA LEU A 591 -21.81 26.52 -3.79
C LEU A 591 -21.33 27.82 -4.44
N ILE A 592 -20.80 28.77 -3.66
CA ILE A 592 -20.16 30.00 -4.18
C ILE A 592 -18.96 29.71 -5.10
N SER A 593 -18.20 28.65 -4.82
CA SER A 593 -17.02 28.24 -5.58
C SER A 593 -17.31 27.09 -6.53
N PHE A 594 -18.57 26.70 -6.71
CA PHE A 594 -18.95 25.51 -7.48
C PHE A 594 -18.55 25.60 -8.96
N HIS A 595 -18.46 26.81 -9.50
CA HIS A 595 -17.97 27.03 -10.86
C HIS A 595 -16.57 26.45 -11.10
N THR A 596 -15.76 26.32 -10.05
CA THR A 596 -14.42 25.72 -10.12
C THR A 596 -14.45 24.21 -10.38
N VAL A 597 -15.57 23.52 -10.11
CA VAL A 597 -15.71 22.07 -10.31
C VAL A 597 -16.73 21.67 -11.38
N LEU A 598 -17.35 22.62 -12.07
CA LEU A 598 -18.31 22.34 -13.16
C LEU A 598 -17.68 21.63 -14.38
N HIS A 599 -16.36 21.59 -14.48
CA HIS A 599 -15.66 20.87 -15.54
C HIS A 599 -15.33 19.42 -15.15
N LYS A 600 -15.64 19.01 -13.91
CA LYS A 600 -15.40 17.64 -13.43
C LYS A 600 -16.30 16.65 -14.14
N VAL A 601 -15.71 15.54 -14.60
CA VAL A 601 -16.42 14.48 -15.32
C VAL A 601 -16.71 13.26 -14.45
N ASN A 602 -16.03 13.13 -13.31
CA ASN A 602 -16.25 12.09 -12.31
C ASN A 602 -17.23 12.55 -11.21
N LEU A 603 -17.87 11.57 -10.56
CA LEU A 603 -18.64 11.79 -9.35
C LEU A 603 -17.72 12.23 -8.18
N PRO A 604 -18.22 13.03 -7.23
CA PRO A 604 -17.43 13.47 -6.07
C PRO A 604 -17.15 12.30 -5.11
N VAL A 605 -16.15 12.44 -4.23
CA VAL A 605 -15.72 11.37 -3.31
C VAL A 605 -16.80 10.93 -2.32
N GLU A 606 -17.79 11.78 -2.05
CA GLU A 606 -18.97 11.44 -1.23
C GLU A 606 -19.97 10.54 -1.96
N TRP A 607 -19.82 10.35 -3.27
CA TRP A 607 -20.62 9.40 -4.02
C TRP A 607 -20.07 8.00 -3.79
N ASN A 608 -20.77 7.18 -3.00
CA ASN A 608 -20.34 5.83 -2.67
C ASN A 608 -21.53 4.88 -2.51
N VAL A 609 -21.51 3.75 -3.23
CA VAL A 609 -22.54 2.69 -3.12
C VAL A 609 -22.58 2.12 -1.69
N SER A 610 -21.48 2.15 -0.93
CA SER A 610 -21.44 1.72 0.47
C SER A 610 -22.47 2.43 1.34
N HIS A 611 -22.83 3.69 1.04
CA HIS A 611 -23.85 4.45 1.76
C HIS A 611 -25.25 3.82 1.67
N ILE A 612 -25.46 2.89 0.74
CA ILE A 612 -26.74 2.24 0.51
C ILE A 612 -26.78 0.84 1.12
N HIS A 613 -25.62 0.22 1.36
CA HIS A 613 -25.50 -1.13 1.91
C HIS A 613 -26.09 -1.17 3.33
N GLY A 614 -26.93 -2.17 3.57
CA GLY A 614 -27.56 -2.43 4.86
C GLY A 614 -28.36 -3.72 4.78
N ASN A 615 -28.50 -4.41 5.91
CA ASN A 615 -29.23 -5.67 5.98
C ASN A 615 -30.65 -5.49 5.42
N GLY A 616 -31.01 -6.32 4.43
CA GLY A 616 -32.36 -6.35 3.85
C GLY A 616 -32.63 -5.36 2.70
N VAL A 617 -31.62 -4.67 2.15
CA VAL A 617 -31.81 -3.90 0.90
C VAL A 617 -31.87 -4.87 -0.29
N PRO A 618 -32.96 -4.86 -1.09
CA PRO A 618 -33.05 -5.72 -2.27
C PRO A 618 -31.91 -5.50 -3.28
N GLU A 619 -31.41 -6.57 -3.88
CA GLU A 619 -30.28 -6.54 -4.81
C GLU A 619 -30.50 -5.57 -5.98
N TYR A 620 -31.72 -5.48 -6.51
CA TYR A 620 -32.03 -4.57 -7.63
C TYR A 620 -31.83 -3.08 -7.26
N ILE A 621 -31.95 -2.71 -5.98
CA ILE A 621 -31.68 -1.35 -5.52
C ILE A 621 -30.18 -1.11 -5.56
N VAL A 622 -29.37 -2.02 -5.01
CA VAL A 622 -27.90 -1.90 -5.04
C VAL A 622 -27.40 -1.81 -6.48
N LYS A 623 -27.93 -2.66 -7.37
CA LYS A 623 -27.65 -2.62 -8.82
C LYS A 623 -28.05 -1.28 -9.45
N ALA A 624 -29.21 -0.70 -9.10
CA ALA A 624 -29.62 0.62 -9.61
C ALA A 624 -28.66 1.76 -9.21
N TYR A 625 -27.99 1.66 -8.05
CA TYR A 625 -26.93 2.60 -7.67
C TYR A 625 -25.65 2.34 -8.45
N GLN A 626 -25.22 1.08 -8.58
CA GLN A 626 -24.05 0.69 -9.37
C GLN A 626 -24.20 1.11 -10.84
N ASP A 627 -25.40 0.95 -11.41
CA ASP A 627 -25.71 1.39 -12.77
C ASP A 627 -25.45 2.89 -12.89
N VAL A 628 -25.98 3.73 -11.98
CA VAL A 628 -25.70 5.18 -11.96
C VAL A 628 -24.22 5.50 -11.81
N GLN A 629 -23.49 4.76 -10.95
CA GLN A 629 -22.04 4.95 -10.81
C GLN A 629 -21.31 4.74 -12.13
N SER A 630 -21.71 3.69 -12.85
CA SER A 630 -21.08 3.26 -14.10
C SER A 630 -21.53 4.07 -15.32
N SER A 631 -22.75 4.60 -15.32
CA SER A 631 -23.37 5.32 -16.44
C SER A 631 -23.36 6.84 -16.27
N TYR A 632 -22.85 7.36 -15.13
CA TYR A 632 -22.76 8.80 -14.91
C TYR A 632 -21.98 9.47 -16.05
N ASN A 633 -22.51 10.59 -16.54
CA ASN A 633 -21.98 11.31 -17.68
C ASN A 633 -22.18 12.80 -17.43
N ALA A 634 -21.09 13.52 -17.11
CA ALA A 634 -21.16 14.95 -16.83
C ALA A 634 -21.58 15.81 -18.04
N ASN A 635 -21.56 15.25 -19.26
CA ASN A 635 -22.09 15.94 -20.45
C ASN A 635 -23.60 15.76 -20.61
N ASN A 636 -24.22 14.83 -19.87
CA ASN A 636 -25.67 14.69 -19.86
C ASN A 636 -26.26 15.76 -18.91
N PRO A 637 -27.06 16.72 -19.42
CA PRO A 637 -27.64 17.79 -18.60
C PRO A 637 -28.41 17.29 -17.38
N LEU A 638 -29.12 16.16 -17.52
CA LEU A 638 -29.86 15.54 -16.42
C LEU A 638 -28.91 15.06 -15.32
N HIS A 639 -27.85 14.34 -15.67
CA HIS A 639 -26.93 13.75 -14.69
C HIS A 639 -26.22 14.84 -13.89
N HIS A 640 -25.75 15.88 -14.58
CA HIS A 640 -25.05 16.98 -13.92
C HIS A 640 -26.01 17.84 -13.09
N LEU A 641 -27.23 18.13 -13.58
CA LEU A 641 -28.24 18.84 -12.80
C LEU A 641 -28.70 18.04 -11.58
N ALA A 642 -28.82 16.72 -11.69
CA ALA A 642 -29.12 15.82 -10.58
C ALA A 642 -28.05 15.89 -9.49
N LEU A 643 -26.77 15.96 -9.89
CA LEU A 643 -25.66 16.12 -8.95
C LEU A 643 -25.72 17.48 -8.25
N ILE A 644 -25.92 18.58 -8.98
CA ILE A 644 -26.07 19.93 -8.39
C ILE A 644 -27.24 19.97 -7.39
N ALA A 645 -28.39 19.42 -7.78
CA ALA A 645 -29.56 19.35 -6.92
C ALA A 645 -29.30 18.52 -5.65
N SER A 646 -28.55 17.41 -5.76
CA SER A 646 -28.18 16.58 -4.61
C SER A 646 -27.30 17.33 -3.60
N ILE A 647 -26.42 18.22 -4.07
CA ILE A 647 -25.54 19.04 -3.23
C ILE A 647 -26.33 20.13 -2.51
N ILE A 648 -27.30 20.74 -3.21
CA ILE A 648 -28.26 21.67 -2.60
C ILE A 648 -29.05 20.96 -1.50
N CYS A 649 -29.58 19.76 -1.76
CA CYS A 649 -30.27 18.95 -0.75
C CYS A 649 -29.37 18.58 0.43
N ALA A 650 -28.10 18.27 0.18
CA ALA A 650 -27.13 17.94 1.23
C ALA A 650 -26.90 19.13 2.17
N GLY A 651 -26.84 20.37 1.64
CA GLY A 651 -26.75 21.58 2.46
C GLY A 651 -28.05 21.95 3.19
N LEU A 652 -29.21 21.53 2.66
CA LEU A 652 -30.50 21.76 3.30
C LEU A 652 -30.69 20.92 4.57
N ILE A 653 -30.02 19.78 4.71
CA ILE A 653 -30.11 18.91 5.89
C ILE A 653 -29.88 19.68 7.21
N PRO A 654 -30.73 19.49 8.24
CA PRO A 654 -31.87 18.56 8.33
C PRO A 654 -33.19 19.03 7.71
N ASP A 655 -33.24 20.25 7.19
CA ASP A 655 -34.42 20.97 6.70
C ASP A 655 -34.78 20.57 5.26
N ILE A 656 -35.09 19.31 5.01
CA ILE A 656 -35.40 18.81 3.64
C ILE A 656 -36.88 18.54 3.41
N PHE A 657 -37.70 18.53 4.47
CA PHE A 657 -39.12 18.21 4.35
C PHE A 657 -39.95 19.46 4.02
N PRO A 658 -41.12 19.31 3.41
CA PRO A 658 -42.09 20.41 3.31
C PRO A 658 -42.77 20.63 4.67
N SER A 659 -43.15 21.88 4.95
CA SER A 659 -44.03 22.22 6.07
C SER A 659 -45.35 21.42 5.98
N SER A 660 -45.89 20.99 7.13
CA SER A 660 -47.18 20.28 7.19
C SER A 660 -48.37 21.20 6.95
N ASP A 661 -48.20 22.51 7.17
CA ASP A 661 -49.27 23.49 7.09
C ASP A 661 -49.27 24.19 5.72
N LYS A 662 -50.36 23.93 4.98
CA LYS A 662 -51.11 24.88 4.13
C LYS A 662 -52.15 24.11 3.32
N GLU A 663 -53.30 24.74 3.09
CA GLU A 663 -54.28 24.26 2.11
C GLU A 663 -53.60 24.13 0.74
N THR A 664 -53.57 22.91 0.20
CA THR A 664 -53.09 22.69 -1.17
C THR A 664 -54.04 23.40 -2.14
N PRO A 665 -53.53 24.26 -3.05
CA PRO A 665 -54.36 24.95 -4.01
C PRO A 665 -55.30 24.01 -4.77
N HIS A 666 -56.44 24.53 -5.23
CA HIS A 666 -57.37 23.77 -6.05
C HIS A 666 -56.99 23.78 -7.54
N MET A 667 -56.31 24.85 -7.99
CA MET A 667 -55.94 25.05 -9.40
C MET A 667 -54.52 24.53 -9.68
N PRO A 668 -54.33 23.59 -10.63
CA PRO A 668 -53.00 23.05 -10.97
C PRO A 668 -51.97 24.10 -11.39
N SER A 669 -52.40 25.20 -12.01
CA SER A 669 -51.53 26.31 -12.41
C SER A 669 -50.80 26.98 -11.23
N LEU A 670 -51.33 26.86 -10.01
CA LEU A 670 -50.74 27.43 -8.80
C LEU A 670 -49.82 26.46 -8.06
N PHE A 671 -49.72 25.20 -8.49
CA PHE A 671 -48.96 24.19 -7.74
C PHE A 671 -47.46 24.47 -7.70
N ALA A 672 -46.87 24.95 -8.79
CA ALA A 672 -45.44 25.25 -8.86
C ALA A 672 -45.06 26.40 -7.91
N ASP A 673 -45.78 27.53 -8.00
CA ASP A 673 -45.58 28.69 -7.13
C ASP A 673 -45.81 28.32 -5.65
N HIS A 674 -46.84 27.53 -5.37
CA HIS A 674 -47.11 27.03 -4.04
C HIS A 674 -45.94 26.19 -3.50
N LEU A 675 -45.45 25.21 -4.26
CA LEU A 675 -44.34 24.33 -3.86
C LEU A 675 -43.04 25.08 -3.58
N HIS A 676 -42.72 26.10 -4.39
CA HIS A 676 -41.55 26.95 -4.19
C HIS A 676 -41.70 27.92 -3.00
N SER A 677 -42.94 28.20 -2.58
CA SER A 677 -43.24 29.02 -1.39
C SER A 677 -43.29 28.23 -0.08
N LEU A 678 -43.30 26.89 -0.13
CA LEU A 678 -43.34 26.06 1.07
C LEU A 678 -42.01 26.17 1.83
N ASP A 679 -42.09 26.24 3.15
CA ASP A 679 -40.93 26.22 4.01
C ASP A 679 -40.26 24.85 3.99
N TRP A 680 -38.94 24.87 4.15
CA TRP A 680 -38.13 23.69 4.33
C TRP A 680 -37.96 23.46 5.82
N VAL A 681 -38.46 22.33 6.33
CA VAL A 681 -38.51 22.03 7.77
C VAL A 681 -37.75 20.76 8.07
N SER A 682 -37.20 20.68 9.28
CA SER A 682 -36.65 19.45 9.83
C SER A 682 -37.78 18.57 10.38
N ARG A 683 -37.57 17.25 10.32
CA ARG A 683 -38.43 16.27 10.98
C ARG A 683 -37.55 15.21 11.62
N ASN A 684 -38.00 14.64 12.74
CA ASN A 684 -37.36 13.47 13.33
C ASN A 684 -37.37 12.33 12.32
N ARG A 685 -36.16 11.89 11.92
CA ARG A 685 -35.97 10.88 10.87
C ARG A 685 -35.18 9.70 11.39
N LYS A 686 -35.47 8.52 10.83
CA LYS A 686 -34.66 7.31 11.02
C LYS A 686 -33.66 7.20 9.86
N GLY A 687 -32.37 7.00 10.17
CA GLY A 687 -31.30 6.77 9.18
C GLY A 687 -30.25 7.87 9.14
N ALA A 688 -29.45 7.89 8.06
CA ALA A 688 -28.30 8.77 7.90
C ALA A 688 -28.65 10.26 8.13
N SER A 689 -27.92 10.90 9.04
CA SER A 689 -28.01 12.33 9.33
C SER A 689 -27.01 13.16 8.50
N GLU A 690 -25.98 12.52 7.97
CA GLU A 690 -24.85 13.15 7.29
C GLU A 690 -25.18 13.61 5.87
N ALA A 691 -24.50 14.67 5.40
CA ALA A 691 -24.70 15.27 4.10
C ALA A 691 -24.20 14.38 2.93
N GLY A 692 -23.07 13.68 3.11
CA GLY A 692 -22.44 12.85 2.06
C GLY A 692 -23.37 11.77 1.46
N PRO A 693 -24.05 10.95 2.29
CA PRO A 693 -25.03 9.98 1.81
C PRO A 693 -26.17 10.59 0.97
N PHE A 694 -26.58 11.84 1.23
CA PHE A 694 -27.63 12.51 0.46
C PHE A 694 -27.18 12.85 -0.97
N ILE A 695 -25.90 13.12 -1.19
CA ILE A 695 -25.35 13.34 -2.53
C ILE A 695 -25.53 12.07 -3.37
N THR A 696 -25.18 10.91 -2.80
CA THR A 696 -25.40 9.60 -3.46
C THR A 696 -26.89 9.33 -3.68
N MET A 697 -27.70 9.41 -2.61
CA MET A 697 -29.12 9.02 -2.67
C MET A 697 -29.97 9.92 -3.57
N VAL A 698 -29.81 11.24 -3.49
CA VAL A 698 -30.65 12.17 -4.26
C VAL A 698 -30.26 12.13 -5.74
N SER A 699 -28.97 12.15 -6.08
CA SER A 699 -28.53 12.08 -7.48
C SER A 699 -28.97 10.77 -8.14
N SER A 700 -28.76 9.63 -7.47
CA SER A 700 -29.23 8.33 -7.96
C SER A 700 -30.75 8.25 -8.04
N PHE A 701 -31.49 8.87 -7.12
CA PHE A 701 -32.95 8.91 -7.19
C PHE A 701 -33.42 9.69 -8.41
N ILE A 702 -32.87 10.88 -8.67
CA ILE A 702 -33.23 11.69 -9.84
C ILE A 702 -32.90 10.94 -11.14
N ILE A 703 -31.67 10.44 -11.29
CA ILE A 703 -31.22 9.76 -12.51
C ILE A 703 -32.08 8.52 -12.79
N ASN A 704 -32.30 7.65 -11.79
CA ASN A 704 -33.11 6.45 -11.96
C ASN A 704 -34.60 6.72 -12.25
N MET A 705 -35.16 7.87 -11.85
CA MET A 705 -36.56 8.19 -12.17
C MET A 705 -36.72 8.73 -13.60
N TYR A 706 -35.68 9.35 -14.15
CA TYR A 706 -35.67 10.00 -15.46
C TYR A 706 -35.14 9.12 -16.58
N ASP A 707 -34.03 8.43 -16.34
CA ASP A 707 -33.37 7.59 -17.33
C ASP A 707 -34.30 6.43 -17.70
N VAL A 708 -34.68 6.37 -18.97
CA VAL A 708 -35.67 5.42 -19.51
C VAL A 708 -35.18 3.98 -19.47
N ASP A 709 -33.87 3.78 -19.42
CA ASP A 709 -33.19 2.48 -19.43
C ASP A 709 -32.72 2.07 -18.03
N SER A 710 -32.87 2.95 -17.04
CA SER A 710 -32.58 2.59 -15.66
C SER A 710 -33.48 1.47 -15.15
N ARG A 711 -32.96 0.65 -14.23
CA ARG A 711 -33.72 -0.46 -13.65
C ARG A 711 -35.01 -0.02 -12.98
N ILE A 712 -35.03 1.16 -12.37
CA ILE A 712 -36.23 1.70 -11.71
C ILE A 712 -37.28 2.10 -12.75
N SER A 713 -36.88 2.77 -13.84
CA SER A 713 -37.79 3.07 -14.95
C SER A 713 -38.32 1.82 -15.63
N LEU A 714 -37.47 0.82 -15.88
CA LEU A 714 -37.89 -0.46 -16.47
C LEU A 714 -38.90 -1.19 -15.58
N ARG A 715 -38.63 -1.28 -14.26
CA ARG A 715 -39.59 -1.85 -13.30
C ARG A 715 -40.91 -1.07 -13.24
N THR A 716 -40.85 0.26 -13.31
CA THR A 716 -42.05 1.10 -13.37
C THR A 716 -42.89 0.79 -14.61
N LYS A 717 -42.25 0.70 -15.78
CA LYS A 717 -42.91 0.34 -17.06
C LYS A 717 -43.55 -1.05 -17.00
N SER A 718 -42.87 -2.01 -16.38
CA SER A 718 -43.36 -3.38 -16.17
C SER A 718 -44.38 -3.52 -15.02
N GLN A 719 -44.81 -2.42 -14.38
CA GLN A 719 -45.70 -2.41 -13.21
C GLN A 719 -45.21 -3.28 -12.04
N LEU A 720 -43.90 -3.47 -11.92
CA LEU A 720 -43.30 -4.20 -10.82
C LEU A 720 -43.26 -3.35 -9.55
N ASP A 721 -43.37 -3.99 -8.39
CA ASP A 721 -43.38 -3.29 -7.11
C ASP A 721 -42.07 -2.50 -6.88
N LEU A 722 -42.25 -1.24 -6.48
CA LEU A 722 -41.21 -0.27 -6.11
C LEU A 722 -41.35 0.23 -4.66
N LYS A 723 -42.22 -0.39 -3.86
CA LYS A 723 -42.43 -0.03 -2.45
C LYS A 723 -41.12 -0.01 -1.65
N ALA A 724 -40.24 -1.00 -1.86
CA ALA A 724 -38.93 -1.02 -1.19
C ALA A 724 -38.03 0.16 -1.58
N TRP A 725 -38.07 0.57 -2.86
CA TRP A 725 -37.36 1.75 -3.35
C TRP A 725 -37.89 3.02 -2.69
N PHE A 726 -39.20 3.27 -2.72
CA PHE A 726 -39.77 4.46 -2.10
C PHE A 726 -39.61 4.48 -0.58
N ASN A 727 -39.76 3.33 0.11
CA ASN A 727 -39.57 3.23 1.56
C ASN A 727 -38.15 3.61 2.00
N LYS A 728 -37.12 3.19 1.23
CA LYS A 728 -35.72 3.52 1.51
C LYS A 728 -35.46 5.04 1.49
N HIS A 729 -36.16 5.77 0.63
CA HIS A 729 -35.93 7.20 0.35
C HIS A 729 -36.88 8.14 1.11
N THR A 730 -38.15 7.76 1.26
CA THR A 730 -39.21 8.62 1.82
C THR A 730 -38.94 9.03 3.26
N ALA A 731 -38.44 8.11 4.10
CA ALA A 731 -38.08 8.41 5.50
C ALA A 731 -36.98 9.49 5.63
N LYS A 732 -36.26 9.77 4.54
CA LYS A 732 -35.18 10.77 4.46
C LYS A 732 -35.62 12.07 3.78
N GLY A 733 -36.89 12.17 3.38
CA GLY A 733 -37.42 13.31 2.63
C GLY A 733 -37.15 13.24 1.12
N ILE A 734 -36.53 12.16 0.64
CA ILE A 734 -36.25 11.94 -0.79
C ILE A 734 -37.51 11.32 -1.41
N THR A 735 -38.36 12.17 -1.99
CA THR A 735 -39.70 11.80 -2.49
C THR A 735 -39.92 12.37 -3.89
N LEU A 736 -41.01 11.98 -4.57
CA LEU A 736 -41.38 12.61 -5.85
C LEU A 736 -41.73 14.10 -5.67
N LEU A 737 -42.27 14.47 -4.50
CA LEU A 737 -42.54 15.86 -4.16
C LEU A 737 -41.26 16.71 -4.07
N LEU A 738 -40.14 16.11 -3.62
CA LEU A 738 -38.83 16.76 -3.62
C LEU A 738 -38.41 17.15 -5.05
N LEU A 739 -38.69 16.31 -6.05
CA LEU A 739 -38.39 16.64 -7.46
C LEU A 739 -39.17 17.87 -7.92
N CYS A 740 -40.43 18.03 -7.51
CA CYS A 740 -41.21 19.22 -7.82
C CYS A 740 -40.67 20.46 -7.10
N ARG A 741 -40.25 20.33 -5.83
CA ARG A 741 -39.65 21.45 -5.08
C ARG A 741 -38.29 21.89 -5.62
N LEU A 742 -37.54 20.97 -6.21
CA LEU A 742 -36.30 21.27 -6.93
C LEU A 742 -36.56 21.78 -8.36
N GLY A 743 -37.81 22.05 -8.72
CA GLY A 743 -38.18 22.50 -10.05
C GLY A 743 -37.76 21.52 -11.15
N LEU A 744 -37.57 20.24 -10.81
CA LEU A 744 -37.20 19.17 -11.74
C LEU A 744 -38.42 18.41 -12.22
N ALA A 745 -39.60 18.57 -11.64
CA ALA A 745 -40.85 17.93 -12.08
C ALA A 745 -42.03 18.87 -11.80
N THR A 746 -43.19 18.60 -12.39
CA THR A 746 -44.42 19.36 -12.09
C THR A 746 -45.44 18.47 -11.39
N ALA A 747 -46.18 19.04 -10.44
CA ALA A 747 -47.34 18.37 -9.87
C ALA A 747 -48.51 18.50 -10.85
N ALA A 748 -49.10 17.37 -11.26
CA ALA A 748 -50.26 17.33 -12.14
C ALA A 748 -51.58 17.27 -11.36
N THR A 749 -51.56 16.68 -10.16
CA THR A 749 -52.76 16.48 -9.32
C THR A 749 -52.49 16.87 -7.86
N ARG A 750 -53.55 17.05 -7.07
CA ARG A 750 -53.43 17.28 -5.61
C ARG A 750 -52.83 16.08 -4.86
N SER A 751 -52.90 14.88 -5.45
CA SER A 751 -52.29 13.67 -4.88
C SER A 751 -50.77 13.75 -4.82
N ALA A 752 -50.15 14.64 -5.62
CA ALA A 752 -48.71 14.90 -5.60
C ALA A 752 -48.21 15.29 -4.19
N PHE A 753 -49.06 15.94 -3.38
CA PHE A 753 -48.73 16.44 -2.05
C PHE A 753 -48.89 15.40 -0.93
N ARG A 754 -49.45 14.22 -1.24
CA ARG A 754 -49.77 13.18 -0.23
C ARG A 754 -49.16 11.82 -0.57
N SER A 755 -49.51 11.29 -1.74
CA SER A 755 -49.18 9.92 -2.16
C SER A 755 -48.90 9.87 -3.66
N ALA A 756 -47.94 10.68 -4.10
CA ALA A 756 -47.62 10.88 -5.50
C ALA A 756 -47.24 9.58 -6.22
N LYS A 757 -47.82 9.37 -7.41
CA LYS A 757 -47.37 8.40 -8.39
C LYS A 757 -46.61 9.09 -9.52
N TRP A 758 -45.47 8.53 -9.91
CA TRP A 758 -44.63 9.03 -11.00
C TRP A 758 -45.37 8.91 -12.35
N LYS A 759 -45.32 9.95 -13.18
CA LYS A 759 -46.04 10.08 -14.46
C LYS A 759 -47.57 10.00 -14.34
N THR A 760 -48.12 10.22 -13.16
CA THR A 760 -49.58 10.33 -12.93
C THR A 760 -49.89 11.57 -12.12
N ASP A 761 -49.32 11.67 -10.91
CA ASP A 761 -49.51 12.82 -10.04
C ASP A 761 -48.34 13.81 -10.13
N VAL A 762 -47.15 13.29 -10.47
CA VAL A 762 -45.94 14.07 -10.71
C VAL A 762 -45.43 13.76 -12.12
N MET A 763 -45.34 14.80 -12.95
CA MET A 763 -44.90 14.70 -14.34
C MET A 763 -43.43 15.10 -14.45
N PRO A 764 -42.57 14.28 -15.06
CA PRO A 764 -41.21 14.70 -15.39
C PRO A 764 -41.23 15.88 -16.36
N LEU A 765 -40.27 16.78 -16.24
CA LEU A 765 -39.98 17.76 -17.27
C LEU A 765 -39.46 17.05 -18.53
N SER A 766 -39.71 17.63 -19.69
CA SER A 766 -39.12 17.16 -20.94
C SER A 766 -37.60 17.34 -20.92
N GLU A 767 -36.89 16.55 -21.72
CA GLU A 767 -35.42 16.64 -21.85
C GLU A 767 -34.96 18.05 -22.27
N SER A 768 -35.74 18.72 -23.13
CA SER A 768 -35.51 20.11 -23.52
C SER A 768 -35.58 21.07 -22.33
N LEU A 769 -36.60 20.93 -21.46
CA LEU A 769 -36.74 21.77 -20.26
C LEU A 769 -35.67 21.47 -19.21
N ILE A 770 -35.26 20.20 -19.05
CA ILE A 770 -34.12 19.82 -18.20
C ILE A 770 -32.84 20.46 -18.71
N SER A 771 -32.60 20.41 -20.03
CA SER A 771 -31.43 21.03 -20.66
C SER A 771 -31.42 22.55 -20.50
N GLN A 772 -32.58 23.21 -20.66
CA GLN A 772 -32.72 24.65 -20.43
C GLN A 772 -32.44 25.02 -18.97
N LYS A 773 -33.00 24.26 -18.01
CA LYS A 773 -32.75 24.48 -16.58
C LYS A 773 -31.28 24.27 -16.21
N TYR A 774 -30.67 23.21 -16.73
CA TYR A 774 -29.25 22.96 -16.54
C TYR A 774 -28.40 24.13 -17.07
N ALA A 775 -28.66 24.57 -18.30
CA ALA A 775 -27.94 25.70 -18.91
C ALA A 775 -28.06 26.97 -18.06
N GLU A 776 -29.26 27.28 -17.57
CA GLU A 776 -29.49 28.46 -16.74
C GLU A 776 -28.82 28.35 -15.36
N VAL A 777 -28.90 27.21 -14.68
CA VAL A 777 -28.22 26.97 -13.41
C VAL A 777 -26.69 27.10 -13.58
N VAL A 778 -26.12 26.49 -14.62
CA VAL A 778 -24.69 26.59 -14.93
C VAL A 778 -24.29 28.02 -15.27
N ARG A 779 -25.12 28.75 -16.03
CA ARG A 779 -24.90 30.17 -16.33
C ARG A 779 -24.86 30.99 -15.05
N LEU A 780 -25.84 30.85 -14.17
CA LEU A 780 -25.90 31.55 -12.88
C LEU A 780 -24.68 31.25 -12.00
N LEU A 781 -24.27 29.98 -11.91
CA LEU A 781 -23.09 29.57 -11.15
C LEU A 781 -21.78 30.14 -11.73
N ARG A 782 -21.65 30.23 -13.07
CA ARG A 782 -20.43 30.73 -13.74
C ARG A 782 -20.36 32.26 -13.79
N SER A 783 -21.45 32.92 -14.13
CA SER A 783 -21.47 34.35 -14.48
C SER A 783 -22.17 35.24 -13.45
N GLY A 784 -22.82 34.69 -12.43
CA GLY A 784 -23.55 35.47 -11.41
C GLY A 784 -22.66 36.15 -10.37
N GLY A 785 -21.33 36.08 -10.52
CA GLY A 785 -20.37 36.66 -9.58
C GLY A 785 -20.58 36.15 -8.16
N ARG A 786 -20.48 37.06 -7.16
CA ARG A 786 -20.64 36.72 -5.73
C ARG A 786 -21.99 36.09 -5.39
N TYR A 787 -23.06 36.43 -6.12
CA TYR A 787 -24.43 35.99 -5.83
C TYR A 787 -24.96 34.91 -6.78
N GLY A 788 -24.13 34.41 -7.71
CA GLY A 788 -24.56 33.43 -8.70
C GLY A 788 -25.11 32.14 -8.10
N SER A 789 -24.51 31.67 -7.00
CA SER A 789 -25.00 30.51 -6.27
C SER A 789 -26.31 30.76 -5.52
N PHE A 790 -26.52 31.98 -5.01
CA PHE A 790 -27.79 32.39 -4.42
C PHE A 790 -28.91 32.36 -5.47
N ASP A 791 -28.67 32.98 -6.62
CA ASP A 791 -29.65 33.07 -7.70
C ASP A 791 -29.94 31.67 -8.30
N ALA A 792 -28.92 30.81 -8.45
CA ALA A 792 -29.09 29.44 -8.92
C ALA A 792 -29.95 28.58 -7.98
N VAL A 793 -29.72 28.67 -6.66
CA VAL A 793 -30.55 27.95 -5.66
C VAL A 793 -31.96 28.51 -5.66
N CYS A 794 -32.13 29.82 -5.71
CA CYS A 794 -33.45 30.45 -5.75
C CYS A 794 -34.25 29.99 -6.99
N PHE A 795 -33.59 29.92 -8.16
CA PHE A 795 -34.17 29.44 -9.41
C PHE A 795 -34.56 27.95 -9.34
N LEU A 796 -33.74 27.11 -8.70
CA LEU A 796 -33.96 25.67 -8.67
C LEU A 796 -34.88 25.22 -7.53
N ALA A 797 -34.63 25.66 -6.30
CA ALA A 797 -35.26 25.17 -5.08
C ALA A 797 -36.16 26.20 -4.37
N GLY A 798 -36.32 27.40 -4.95
CA GLY A 798 -37.13 28.48 -4.41
C GLY A 798 -36.42 29.30 -3.34
N PHE A 799 -37.07 30.40 -2.96
CA PHE A 799 -36.54 31.37 -2.02
C PHE A 799 -36.31 30.83 -0.59
N PRO A 800 -37.21 30.01 0.00
CA PRO A 800 -36.99 29.46 1.33
C PRO A 800 -35.73 28.59 1.43
N ALA A 801 -35.36 27.86 0.36
CA ALA A 801 -34.14 27.05 0.33
C ALA A 801 -32.88 27.92 0.42
N VAL A 802 -32.82 28.99 -0.37
CA VAL A 802 -31.62 29.83 -0.44
C VAL A 802 -31.37 30.56 0.88
N ILE A 803 -32.42 30.92 1.63
CA ILE A 803 -32.28 31.52 2.96
C ILE A 803 -31.64 30.55 3.96
N ILE A 804 -32.03 29.27 3.96
CA ILE A 804 -31.43 28.26 4.83
C ILE A 804 -29.96 28.05 4.46
N LEU A 805 -29.66 27.93 3.17
CA LEU A 805 -28.28 27.75 2.70
C LEU A 805 -27.42 28.98 2.97
N ALA A 806 -27.97 30.20 2.87
CA ALA A 806 -27.25 31.43 3.21
C ALA A 806 -26.93 31.49 4.71
N LYS A 807 -27.89 31.12 5.58
CA LYS A 807 -27.66 31.02 7.04
C LYS A 807 -26.59 30.00 7.39
N LYS A 808 -26.49 28.91 6.63
CA LYS A 808 -25.45 27.87 6.79
C LYS A 808 -24.13 28.19 6.06
N ASN A 809 -23.98 29.40 5.50
CA ASN A 809 -22.82 29.83 4.72
C ASN A 809 -22.51 28.95 3.49
N TYR A 810 -23.50 28.24 2.93
CA TYR A 810 -23.35 27.49 1.67
C TYR A 810 -23.38 28.42 0.45
N VAL A 811 -24.09 29.53 0.53
CA VAL A 811 -24.19 30.57 -0.52
C VAL A 811 -23.97 31.95 0.10
N SER A 812 -23.53 32.94 -0.70
CA SER A 812 -23.46 34.33 -0.22
C SER A 812 -24.87 34.90 -0.01
N PRO A 813 -25.18 35.45 1.17
CA PRO A 813 -26.46 36.12 1.38
C PRO A 813 -26.56 37.36 0.50
N ARG A 814 -27.73 37.57 -0.12
CA ARG A 814 -28.06 38.77 -0.88
C ARG A 814 -29.14 39.54 -0.14
N ALA A 815 -28.95 40.84 0.06
CA ALA A 815 -29.99 41.72 0.60
C ALA A 815 -31.18 41.70 -0.37
N LEU A 816 -32.36 41.33 0.14
CA LEU A 816 -33.57 41.28 -0.64
C LEU A 816 -33.96 42.70 -1.11
N PRO A 817 -34.43 42.85 -2.35
CA PRO A 817 -35.19 44.04 -2.74
C PRO A 817 -36.34 44.27 -1.77
N SER A 818 -36.50 45.50 -1.30
CA SER A 818 -37.46 45.90 -0.25
C SER A 818 -38.92 45.52 -0.55
N HIS A 819 -39.31 45.32 -1.82
CA HIS A 819 -40.64 44.86 -2.22
C HIS A 819 -40.93 43.37 -1.96
N LEU A 820 -39.90 42.54 -1.73
CA LEU A 820 -40.07 41.14 -1.32
C LEU A 820 -40.16 40.99 0.20
N ASN A 821 -39.58 41.92 0.96
CA ASN A 821 -39.69 41.95 2.43
C ASN A 821 -41.13 42.25 2.90
N SER A 822 -41.93 43.00 2.14
CA SER A 822 -43.31 43.34 2.52
C SER A 822 -44.27 42.15 2.51
N ARG A 823 -44.03 41.13 1.68
CA ARG A 823 -44.82 39.87 1.68
C ARG A 823 -44.42 38.91 2.80
N LEU A 824 -43.20 38.99 3.31
CA LEU A 824 -42.72 38.17 4.43
C LEU A 824 -43.09 38.77 5.79
N SER A 825 -43.25 40.09 5.88
CA SER A 825 -43.59 40.81 7.11
C SER A 825 -45.07 40.75 7.50
N SER A 826 -45.96 40.21 6.66
CA SER A 826 -47.42 40.16 6.93
C SER A 826 -47.89 38.89 7.65
N GLN A 827 -46.99 38.08 8.22
CA GLN A 827 -47.39 37.00 9.11
C GLN A 827 -47.53 37.51 10.56
N PRO A 828 -48.65 37.20 11.26
CA PRO A 828 -48.82 37.58 12.65
C PRO A 828 -47.78 36.85 13.53
N PRO A 829 -47.31 37.49 14.63
CA PRO A 829 -46.33 36.87 15.51
C PRO A 829 -46.92 35.62 16.17
N LEU A 830 -46.22 34.48 16.03
CA LEU A 830 -46.55 33.22 16.70
C LEU A 830 -46.33 33.37 18.20
N THR A 831 -47.40 33.21 18.98
CA THR A 831 -47.36 33.08 20.44
C THR A 831 -46.66 31.78 20.83
N SER A 832 -45.44 31.92 21.34
CA SER A 832 -44.66 30.83 21.95
C SER A 832 -45.15 30.58 23.38
N THR A 833 -45.81 29.46 23.62
CA THR A 833 -45.99 28.88 24.96
C THR A 833 -45.01 27.73 25.13
N HIS A 834 -43.97 27.94 25.94
CA HIS A 834 -43.19 26.86 26.55
C HIS A 834 -43.11 27.08 28.07
N PRO A 835 -43.18 26.00 28.87
CA PRO A 835 -43.18 26.09 30.32
C PRO A 835 -41.76 26.24 30.89
N SER A 836 -41.70 26.95 32.00
CA SER A 836 -40.52 27.31 32.79
C SER A 836 -39.71 26.09 33.26
N ILE A 837 -38.39 26.15 33.08
CA ILE A 837 -37.42 25.38 33.87
C ILE A 837 -36.37 26.36 34.42
N VAL A 838 -36.07 26.15 35.70
CA VAL A 838 -35.23 26.92 36.62
C VAL A 838 -33.74 26.73 36.33
N SER A 839 -32.97 27.84 36.36
CA SER A 839 -31.57 27.92 36.84
C SER A 839 -31.15 29.40 36.87
N VAL A 840 -31.07 30.05 38.04
CA VAL A 840 -29.87 30.28 38.88
C VAL A 840 -28.91 31.33 38.27
N ASN A 841 -28.71 32.39 39.08
CA ASN A 841 -27.69 33.46 39.06
C ASN A 841 -26.33 33.06 38.44
N GLU A 842 -25.52 33.96 37.86
CA GLU A 842 -24.92 35.12 38.53
C GLU A 842 -24.14 35.99 37.51
N GLN A 843 -24.20 37.32 37.68
CA GLN A 843 -23.19 38.37 37.37
C GLN A 843 -22.66 38.56 35.94
N ASP A 844 -22.21 39.73 35.51
CA ASP A 844 -22.47 41.17 35.69
C ASP A 844 -21.39 41.87 34.81
N ASP A 845 -21.50 43.19 34.65
CA ASP A 845 -20.61 44.13 33.95
C ASP A 845 -20.81 44.19 32.42
N ASP A 846 -21.61 45.09 31.86
CA ASP A 846 -21.76 46.54 32.04
C ASP A 846 -20.56 47.38 31.57
N SER A 847 -20.76 48.11 30.46
CA SER A 847 -20.46 49.56 30.36
C SER A 847 -20.61 50.10 28.91
N THR A 848 -21.73 50.83 28.73
CA THR A 848 -21.86 52.21 28.19
C THR A 848 -21.24 52.60 26.83
N ILE A 849 -22.04 52.94 25.79
CA ILE A 849 -22.69 54.26 25.48
C ILE A 849 -21.67 55.32 24.99
N SER A 850 -21.46 55.53 23.67
CA SER A 850 -22.12 56.48 22.72
C SER A 850 -21.14 57.61 22.26
N PRO A 851 -21.48 58.57 21.36
CA PRO A 851 -21.92 58.43 19.95
C PRO A 851 -21.34 59.54 18.99
N ILE A 852 -21.83 59.63 17.73
CA ILE A 852 -21.84 60.84 16.82
C ILE A 852 -20.47 61.17 16.16
N SER A 853 -20.24 61.60 14.89
CA SER A 853 -21.02 62.08 13.72
C SER A 853 -20.14 62.11 12.44
N LEU A 854 -20.80 61.94 11.28
CA LEU A 854 -20.69 62.68 10.00
C LEU A 854 -19.41 63.49 9.64
N LEU A 855 -18.85 63.26 8.44
CA LEU A 855 -18.90 64.16 7.26
C LEU A 855 -17.91 63.76 6.13
N ASN A 856 -18.47 63.66 4.92
CA ASN A 856 -17.95 64.11 3.60
C ASN A 856 -16.43 64.23 3.34
N SER A 857 -15.94 63.58 2.27
CA SER A 857 -15.83 64.18 0.92
C SER A 857 -14.73 63.54 0.04
N SER A 858 -15.10 63.32 -1.22
CA SER A 858 -14.35 63.56 -2.47
C SER A 858 -12.94 63.03 -2.75
N LYS A 859 -12.89 62.27 -3.87
CA LYS A 859 -12.08 62.45 -5.11
C LYS A 859 -10.56 62.16 -5.13
N GLY A 860 -10.16 61.53 -6.24
CA GLY A 860 -8.79 61.36 -6.80
C GLY A 860 -8.32 59.91 -6.69
N LEU A 861 -8.24 59.05 -7.71
CA LEU A 861 -7.73 59.17 -9.10
C LEU A 861 -6.26 59.63 -9.14
N VAL A 862 -5.33 58.68 -9.36
CA VAL A 862 -4.33 58.63 -10.46
C VAL A 862 -3.17 57.64 -10.17
N HIS A 863 -3.00 56.72 -11.12
CA HIS A 863 -1.82 56.03 -11.69
C HIS A 863 -0.62 55.46 -10.92
N PHE A 864 -0.31 54.21 -11.34
CA PHE A 864 0.97 53.56 -11.67
C PHE A 864 2.23 53.85 -10.84
N LYS A 865 2.74 52.77 -10.24
CA LYS A 865 3.88 52.05 -10.83
C LYS A 865 3.74 50.56 -10.62
#